data_AF-A0A970YU59-F1
#
_entry.id   AF-A0A970YU59-F1
#
_cell.length_a   1.000
_cell.length_b   1.000
_cell.length_c   1.000
_cell.angle_alpha   90.00
_cell.angle_beta   90.00
_cell.angle_gamma   90.00
#
_symmetry.space_group_name_H-M   'P 1'
#
loop_
_entity.id
_entity.type
_entity.pdbx_description
1 polymer ?
#
loop_
_entity_poly.entity_id
_entity_poly.type
_entity_poly.pdbx_seq_one_letter_code
_entity_poly.pdbx_strand_id
1 'polypeptide(L)'
;MYHQRSRQQKKKTILILFLFALIFGLMGCSSMDDGSGDAEYEAQVITFEGLSEKGQTDVSVTEISLSELRKLPQYDLDASYKRTTGMTEEFKMRGPYLREVISHLGGDLSEYAGIGVIGRDGYYCLLSKEVIDATPDLMLALVVDGEAKLDEDSAPARLAVQGQFGPYWVKQVEKIVLYDEIPQKEITSVWVFQSLAEGIEPFEYEYYGSKDASIELGQIFSRLDHVDSKAFFTMKSADGFKKNEAINIVKSRYYIKVEGKDAPTNISPYIKLGMNVHNIAWISTNQDAAVFPHKLAEYMELVEMGGQKGILLSEVLYETEVEAIRDHLFDVLGTDGEKTTVPGEDLTKGILVPGEDGSAGVVWAPETGYPSIEKLLRIRLAKEGMPSSGSEVPDEVVTQDGVSGLQNTDPSTPILGSSKAQADTILEITGDGVANPRYFSLNDLRSLAALSTKNSGYLEQVFSVVNNWPTKKFQVAKGADLKVLLEMAGLKKEAASFRVEAADGYYFHLTQEQLLGKRFYYPGLMEGNTAGATEVKPMVAWACETGTKDLSKAKDCGLRLIIGQLGLSDVNTAAAVQDMIAIKVSTEQPGRWASPSVSLENGALVFSHETMDQVKLHYTIDGTTPTYDSPVYNPSTSYFQPELIRPILVTGNGKVKVKAIGYGKEDSEVISFDY
;
A
#
# COMPACT_ATOMS: atom_id res chain seq x y z
N MET A 1 -55.47 -17.84 -62.12
CA MET A 1 -55.38 -17.00 -60.90
C MET A 1 -54.08 -17.13 -60.10
N TYR A 2 -53.31 -18.23 -60.15
CA TYR A 2 -52.16 -18.42 -59.25
C TYR A 2 -50.98 -17.44 -59.47
N HIS A 3 -50.66 -17.09 -60.73
CA HIS A 3 -49.49 -16.23 -61.04
C HIS A 3 -49.62 -14.74 -60.66
N GLN A 4 -50.83 -14.21 -60.45
CA GLN A 4 -50.99 -12.79 -60.07
C GLN A 4 -50.68 -12.53 -58.59
N ARG A 5 -51.03 -13.45 -57.68
CA ARG A 5 -50.75 -13.30 -56.23
C ARG A 5 -49.24 -13.28 -55.94
N SER A 6 -48.46 -14.14 -56.60
CA SER A 6 -46.99 -14.20 -56.46
C SER A 6 -46.31 -12.88 -56.83
N ARG A 7 -46.73 -12.22 -57.92
CA ARG A 7 -46.17 -10.92 -58.35
C ARG A 7 -46.58 -9.77 -57.41
N GLN A 8 -47.77 -9.80 -56.81
CA GLN A 8 -48.17 -8.80 -55.81
C GLN A 8 -47.40 -8.95 -54.49
N GLN A 9 -47.17 -10.17 -54.01
CA GLN A 9 -46.34 -10.38 -52.81
C GLN A 9 -44.90 -9.90 -53.02
N LYS A 10 -44.23 -10.29 -54.12
CA LYS A 10 -42.86 -9.83 -54.39
C LYS A 10 -42.75 -8.30 -54.50
N LYS A 11 -43.75 -7.62 -55.09
CA LYS A 11 -43.78 -6.14 -55.11
C LYS A 11 -43.97 -5.52 -53.71
N LYS A 12 -44.78 -6.12 -52.83
CA LYS A 12 -44.91 -5.66 -51.44
C LYS A 12 -43.63 -5.88 -50.62
N THR A 13 -42.96 -7.02 -50.76
CA THR A 13 -41.71 -7.31 -50.06
C THR A 13 -40.58 -6.36 -50.47
N ILE A 14 -40.46 -6.05 -51.77
CA ILE A 14 -39.46 -5.08 -52.27
C ILE A 14 -39.78 -3.65 -51.79
N LEU A 15 -41.05 -3.25 -51.74
CA LEU A 15 -41.45 -1.94 -51.23
C LEU A 15 -41.18 -1.81 -49.71
N ILE A 16 -41.39 -2.87 -48.93
CA ILE A 16 -41.09 -2.90 -47.49
C ILE A 16 -39.57 -2.87 -47.24
N LEU A 17 -38.77 -3.58 -48.04
CA LEU A 17 -37.31 -3.52 -47.97
C LEU A 17 -36.76 -2.12 -48.34
N PHE A 18 -37.34 -1.45 -49.34
CA PHE A 18 -36.99 -0.06 -49.64
C PHE A 18 -37.42 0.92 -48.54
N LEU A 19 -38.56 0.69 -47.88
CA LEU A 19 -38.98 1.51 -46.76
C LEU A 19 -38.07 1.33 -45.54
N PHE A 20 -37.64 0.10 -45.24
CA PHE A 20 -36.67 -0.18 -44.18
C PHE A 20 -35.29 0.40 -44.50
N ALA A 21 -34.81 0.32 -45.75
CA ALA A 21 -33.57 0.95 -46.16
C ALA A 21 -33.61 2.49 -46.06
N LEU A 22 -34.79 3.10 -46.28
CA LEU A 22 -34.96 4.55 -46.10
C LEU A 22 -35.03 4.97 -44.63
N ILE A 23 -35.55 4.10 -43.75
CA ILE A 23 -35.59 4.32 -42.29
C ILE A 23 -34.18 4.17 -41.67
N PHE A 24 -33.40 3.17 -42.10
CA PHE A 24 -32.00 3.03 -41.70
C PHE A 24 -31.05 4.06 -42.35
N GLY A 25 -31.49 4.79 -43.38
CA GLY A 25 -30.76 5.92 -43.97
C GLY A 25 -31.01 7.27 -43.28
N LEU A 26 -31.86 7.33 -42.25
CA LEU A 26 -32.23 8.57 -41.54
C LEU A 26 -31.99 8.53 -40.03
N MET A 27 -31.42 7.44 -39.49
CA MET A 27 -30.59 7.52 -38.29
C MET A 27 -29.21 8.06 -38.68
N GLY A 28 -29.17 9.34 -39.04
CA GLY A 28 -27.93 10.09 -39.03
C GLY A 28 -27.39 10.14 -37.60
N CYS A 29 -26.07 10.30 -37.46
CA CYS A 29 -25.45 10.49 -36.16
C CYS A 29 -26.18 11.59 -35.39
N SER A 30 -26.84 11.24 -34.29
CA SER A 30 -26.94 12.17 -33.18
C SER A 30 -25.53 12.29 -32.62
N SER A 31 -24.76 13.24 -33.14
CA SER A 31 -23.76 13.90 -32.30
C SER A 31 -24.53 14.31 -31.05
N MET A 32 -24.21 13.71 -29.91
CA MET A 32 -24.56 14.33 -28.64
C MET A 32 -23.93 15.72 -28.72
N ASP A 33 -24.72 16.76 -28.49
CA ASP A 33 -24.18 18.11 -28.43
C ASP A 33 -23.38 18.16 -27.14
N ASP A 34 -22.09 17.81 -27.22
CA ASP A 34 -21.24 17.62 -26.05
C ASP A 34 -20.99 18.96 -25.32
N GLY A 35 -21.41 20.10 -25.90
CA GLY A 35 -21.39 21.41 -25.26
C GLY A 35 -22.48 21.60 -24.21
N SER A 36 -22.20 22.38 -23.18
CA SER A 36 -23.16 22.74 -22.11
C SER A 36 -24.37 23.57 -22.57
N GLY A 37 -24.38 24.06 -23.82
CA GLY A 37 -25.34 25.05 -24.31
C GLY A 37 -25.13 26.47 -23.73
N ASP A 38 -24.11 26.68 -22.91
CA ASP A 38 -23.85 27.93 -22.19
C ASP A 38 -22.49 28.51 -22.59
N ALA A 39 -22.52 29.64 -23.31
CA ALA A 39 -21.32 30.26 -23.85
C ALA A 39 -20.37 30.83 -22.78
N GLU A 40 -20.87 31.18 -21.59
CA GLU A 40 -20.02 31.63 -20.47
C GLU A 40 -19.37 30.43 -19.78
N TYR A 41 -20.10 29.32 -19.64
CA TYR A 41 -19.54 28.07 -19.12
C TYR A 41 -18.45 27.51 -20.04
N GLU A 42 -18.68 27.48 -21.36
CA GLU A 42 -17.73 26.99 -22.36
C GLU A 42 -16.46 27.86 -22.49
N ALA A 43 -16.53 29.12 -22.07
CA ALA A 43 -15.39 30.05 -22.07
C ALA A 43 -14.44 29.87 -20.87
N GLN A 44 -14.80 29.05 -19.87
CA GLN A 44 -13.90 28.71 -18.78
C GLN A 44 -12.65 27.99 -19.29
N VAL A 45 -11.51 28.26 -18.65
CA VAL A 45 -10.19 27.70 -19.00
C VAL A 45 -9.65 26.80 -17.91
N ILE A 46 -8.74 25.91 -18.33
CA ILE A 46 -7.85 25.13 -17.46
C ILE A 46 -6.41 25.48 -17.84
N THR A 47 -5.59 25.78 -16.84
CA THR A 47 -4.21 26.21 -17.02
C THR A 47 -3.25 25.01 -16.99
N PHE A 48 -2.28 24.98 -17.90
CA PHE A 48 -1.18 24.02 -17.93
C PHE A 48 0.15 24.75 -17.73
N GLU A 49 0.95 24.30 -16.77
CA GLU A 49 2.30 24.81 -16.49
C GLU A 49 3.35 23.72 -16.79
N GLY A 50 4.49 24.10 -17.39
CA GLY A 50 5.60 23.16 -17.68
C GLY A 50 5.60 22.52 -19.08
N LEU A 51 4.80 23.05 -20.02
CA LEU A 51 4.81 22.67 -21.44
C LEU A 51 5.99 23.31 -22.23
N SER A 52 7.14 23.53 -21.59
CA SER A 52 8.30 24.20 -22.18
C SER A 52 9.21 23.23 -22.92
N GLU A 53 9.86 23.69 -24.00
CA GLU A 53 10.95 22.92 -24.62
C GLU A 53 12.09 22.70 -23.62
N LYS A 54 12.64 21.47 -23.57
CA LYS A 54 13.72 21.07 -22.67
C LYS A 54 14.90 22.06 -22.71
N GLY A 55 15.12 22.73 -21.58
CA GLY A 55 16.21 23.71 -21.39
C GLY A 55 15.79 25.18 -21.37
N GLN A 56 14.51 25.51 -21.54
CA GLN A 56 14.00 26.85 -21.24
C GLN A 56 13.77 27.01 -19.71
N THR A 57 14.14 28.16 -19.15
CA THR A 57 14.05 28.44 -17.70
C THR A 57 12.78 29.18 -17.27
N ASP A 58 12.01 29.69 -18.23
CA ASP A 58 10.76 30.39 -17.97
C ASP A 58 9.62 29.39 -17.85
N VAL A 59 8.79 29.53 -16.81
CA VAL A 59 7.59 28.71 -16.62
C VAL A 59 6.60 29.03 -17.74
N SER A 60 6.49 28.14 -18.73
CA SER A 60 5.46 28.25 -19.75
C SER A 60 4.10 28.01 -19.12
N VAL A 61 3.17 28.93 -19.35
CA VAL A 61 1.78 28.86 -18.90
C VAL A 61 0.90 28.88 -20.15
N THR A 62 0.12 27.82 -20.34
CA THR A 62 -0.78 27.65 -21.50
C THR A 62 -2.20 27.44 -20.98
N GLU A 63 -3.19 28.07 -21.59
CA GLU A 63 -4.60 27.92 -21.21
C GLU A 63 -5.35 27.21 -22.32
N ILE A 64 -6.28 26.32 -21.96
CA ILE A 64 -7.21 25.69 -22.90
C ILE A 64 -8.65 25.84 -22.39
N SER A 65 -9.54 26.29 -23.28
CA SER A 65 -10.97 26.48 -22.93
C SER A 65 -11.74 25.16 -22.95
N LEU A 66 -12.84 25.06 -22.20
CA LEU A 66 -13.77 23.93 -22.32
C LEU A 66 -14.26 23.76 -23.77
N SER A 67 -14.58 24.88 -24.43
CA SER A 67 -15.00 24.88 -25.84
C SER A 67 -13.95 24.27 -26.79
N GLU A 68 -12.68 24.22 -26.41
CA GLU A 68 -11.58 23.65 -27.18
C GLU A 68 -11.29 22.21 -26.76
N LEU A 69 -11.29 21.91 -25.45
CA LEU A 69 -11.20 20.55 -24.92
C LEU A 69 -12.29 19.62 -25.50
N ARG A 70 -13.50 20.14 -25.74
CA ARG A 70 -14.60 19.38 -26.41
C ARG A 70 -14.38 19.11 -27.90
N LYS A 71 -13.44 19.81 -28.56
CA LYS A 71 -13.09 19.57 -29.98
C LYS A 71 -12.03 18.47 -30.14
N LEU A 72 -11.34 18.12 -29.04
CA LEU A 72 -10.45 16.97 -28.99
C LEU A 72 -11.26 15.67 -29.03
N PRO A 73 -10.64 14.50 -29.32
CA PRO A 73 -11.32 13.22 -29.22
C PRO A 73 -11.94 13.03 -27.83
N GLN A 74 -13.24 12.79 -27.77
CA GLN A 74 -13.96 12.50 -26.53
C GLN A 74 -14.10 10.98 -26.37
N TYR A 75 -13.90 10.49 -25.15
CA TYR A 75 -14.04 9.09 -24.80
C TYR A 75 -15.06 8.93 -23.68
N ASP A 76 -15.87 7.88 -23.75
CA ASP A 76 -16.74 7.45 -22.64
C ASP A 76 -15.94 6.58 -21.66
N LEU A 77 -16.19 6.76 -20.37
CA LEU A 77 -15.57 6.03 -19.28
C LEU A 77 -16.62 5.70 -18.22
N ASP A 78 -16.95 4.41 -18.06
CA ASP A 78 -17.65 3.91 -16.88
C ASP A 78 -16.64 3.95 -15.71
N ALA A 79 -16.66 5.07 -14.99
CA ALA A 79 -15.71 5.43 -13.96
C ALA A 79 -16.14 4.87 -12.60
N SER A 80 -15.20 4.31 -11.84
CA SER A 80 -15.46 3.99 -10.44
C SER A 80 -14.21 4.13 -9.59
N TYR A 81 -14.40 4.49 -8.32
CA TYR A 81 -13.34 4.35 -7.32
C TYR A 81 -13.91 3.85 -6.00
N LYS A 82 -13.03 3.24 -5.22
CA LYS A 82 -13.31 2.89 -3.83
C LYS A 82 -13.09 4.11 -2.95
N ARG A 83 -14.10 4.50 -2.17
CA ARG A 83 -13.96 5.46 -1.07
C ARG A 83 -13.07 4.87 0.03
N THR A 84 -12.49 5.73 0.85
CA THR A 84 -11.78 5.34 2.10
C THR A 84 -12.68 4.55 3.06
N THR A 85 -14.00 4.71 2.97
CA THR A 85 -15.00 3.92 3.71
C THR A 85 -15.21 2.50 3.18
N GLY A 86 -14.52 2.11 2.11
CA GLY A 86 -14.65 0.80 1.47
C GLY A 86 -15.82 0.64 0.49
N MET A 87 -16.71 1.63 0.39
CA MET A 87 -17.80 1.66 -0.59
C MET A 87 -17.31 2.13 -1.96
N THR A 88 -17.85 1.56 -3.04
CA THR A 88 -17.60 2.04 -4.41
C THR A 88 -18.48 3.26 -4.71
N GLU A 89 -17.91 4.24 -5.40
CA GLU A 89 -18.63 5.37 -6.00
C GLU A 89 -18.45 5.26 -7.52
N GLU A 90 -19.55 5.28 -8.27
CA GLU A 90 -19.61 5.02 -9.72
C GLU A 90 -20.14 6.26 -10.45
N PHE A 91 -19.63 6.52 -11.66
CA PHE A 91 -19.98 7.65 -12.50
C PHE A 91 -19.88 7.26 -13.97
N LYS A 92 -20.62 7.94 -14.85
CA LYS A 92 -20.40 7.90 -16.30
C LYS A 92 -19.72 9.17 -16.75
N MET A 93 -18.43 9.10 -17.04
CA MET A 93 -17.64 10.26 -17.43
C MET A 93 -17.41 10.29 -18.94
N ARG A 94 -17.37 11.48 -19.52
CA ARG A 94 -16.84 11.71 -20.87
C ARG A 94 -15.91 12.91 -20.89
N GLY A 95 -14.82 12.78 -21.62
CA GLY A 95 -13.83 13.84 -21.82
C GLY A 95 -12.66 13.37 -22.71
N PRO A 96 -11.71 14.25 -23.04
CA PRO A 96 -10.46 13.86 -23.66
C PRO A 96 -9.52 13.16 -22.65
N TYR A 97 -8.70 12.23 -23.15
CA TYR A 97 -7.58 11.71 -22.39
C TYR A 97 -6.50 12.78 -22.22
N LEU A 98 -5.92 12.89 -21.03
CA LEU A 98 -4.97 13.94 -20.69
C LEU A 98 -3.71 13.90 -21.57
N ARG A 99 -3.28 12.71 -22.00
CA ARG A 99 -2.18 12.53 -22.97
C ARG A 99 -2.45 13.27 -24.30
N GLU A 100 -3.72 13.34 -24.73
CA GLU A 100 -4.14 13.95 -26.00
C GLU A 100 -4.35 15.45 -25.84
N VAL A 101 -4.78 15.91 -24.66
CA VAL A 101 -4.75 17.33 -24.29
C VAL A 101 -3.30 17.85 -24.32
N ILE A 102 -2.38 17.15 -23.66
CA ILE A 102 -0.95 17.53 -23.63
C ILE A 102 -0.32 17.49 -25.04
N SER A 103 -0.65 16.48 -25.85
CA SER A 103 -0.20 16.40 -27.24
C SER A 103 -0.74 17.53 -28.13
N HIS A 104 -2.01 17.91 -27.97
CA HIS A 104 -2.59 19.07 -28.65
C HIS A 104 -1.92 20.38 -28.25
N LEU A 105 -1.53 20.51 -26.97
CA LEU A 105 -0.77 21.65 -26.45
C LEU A 105 0.74 21.60 -26.75
N GLY A 106 1.22 20.58 -27.47
CA GLY A 106 2.60 20.48 -27.98
C GLY A 106 3.60 19.71 -27.11
N GLY A 107 3.16 19.04 -26.04
CA GLY A 107 4.00 18.19 -25.19
C GLY A 107 3.77 16.68 -25.39
N ASP A 108 4.44 15.86 -24.57
CA ASP A 108 4.18 14.42 -24.45
C ASP A 108 4.11 14.03 -22.96
N LEU A 109 2.95 13.54 -22.51
CA LEU A 109 2.72 13.16 -21.11
C LEU A 109 3.72 12.09 -20.61
N SER A 110 4.25 11.26 -21.50
CA SER A 110 5.18 10.19 -21.13
C SER A 110 6.59 10.67 -20.79
N GLU A 111 6.96 11.92 -21.15
CA GLU A 111 8.28 12.50 -20.85
C GLU A 111 8.40 13.06 -19.43
N TYR A 112 7.30 13.30 -18.73
CA TYR A 112 7.29 13.93 -17.40
C TYR A 112 7.38 12.89 -16.27
N ALA A 113 8.15 13.19 -15.23
CA ALA A 113 8.29 12.40 -14.01
C ALA A 113 7.02 12.37 -13.13
N GLY A 114 6.12 13.34 -13.30
CA GLY A 114 4.83 13.39 -12.64
C GLY A 114 3.96 14.56 -13.11
N ILE A 115 2.71 14.58 -12.67
CA ILE A 115 1.79 15.72 -12.89
C ILE A 115 1.10 16.11 -11.59
N GLY A 116 0.95 17.41 -11.35
CA GLY A 116 0.21 17.97 -10.22
C GLY A 116 -1.10 18.58 -10.70
N VAL A 117 -2.23 18.19 -10.13
CA VAL A 117 -3.56 18.67 -10.51
C VAL A 117 -4.19 19.42 -9.35
N ILE A 118 -4.59 20.66 -9.61
CA ILE A 118 -5.13 21.62 -8.64
C ILE A 118 -6.61 21.85 -8.94
N GLY A 119 -7.46 21.71 -7.92
CA GLY A 119 -8.86 22.14 -7.95
C GLY A 119 -9.03 23.59 -7.50
N ARG A 120 -10.11 24.27 -7.90
CA ARG A 120 -10.45 25.65 -7.49
C ARG A 120 -10.66 25.82 -5.99
N ASP A 121 -11.03 24.77 -5.29
CA ASP A 121 -11.07 24.70 -3.82
C ASP A 121 -9.66 24.73 -3.18
N GLY A 122 -8.62 24.59 -3.99
CA GLY A 122 -7.22 24.45 -3.61
C GLY A 122 -6.85 23.03 -3.16
N TYR A 123 -7.67 22.03 -3.47
CA TYR A 123 -7.27 20.64 -3.41
C TYR A 123 -6.14 20.38 -4.41
N TYR A 124 -5.22 19.49 -4.07
CA TYR A 124 -4.09 19.13 -4.90
C TYR A 124 -3.89 17.62 -4.87
N CYS A 125 -3.55 17.04 -6.03
CA CYS A 125 -3.05 15.69 -6.13
C CYS A 125 -1.86 15.65 -7.09
N LEU A 126 -0.74 15.02 -6.70
CA LEU A 126 0.29 14.65 -7.65
C LEU A 126 0.11 13.18 -8.06
N LEU A 127 0.07 12.92 -9.37
CA LEU A 127 0.27 11.59 -9.94
C LEU A 127 1.77 11.39 -10.22
N SER A 128 2.34 10.32 -9.69
CA SER A 128 3.70 9.90 -10.05
C SER A 128 3.75 9.30 -11.45
N LYS A 129 4.95 9.19 -12.04
CA LYS A 129 5.19 8.44 -13.28
C LYS A 129 4.49 7.07 -13.30
N GLU A 130 4.58 6.32 -12.19
CA GLU A 130 3.95 5.00 -12.05
C GLU A 130 2.42 5.06 -12.14
N VAL A 131 1.78 6.03 -11.49
CA VAL A 131 0.32 6.21 -11.57
C VAL A 131 -0.12 6.65 -12.97
N ILE A 132 0.64 7.54 -13.61
CA ILE A 132 0.39 7.99 -14.99
C ILE A 132 0.50 6.80 -15.95
N ASP A 133 1.60 6.05 -15.89
CA ASP A 133 1.87 4.91 -16.78
C ASP A 133 0.91 3.73 -16.54
N ALA A 134 0.40 3.59 -15.32
CA ALA A 134 -0.65 2.62 -14.97
C ALA A 134 -2.07 3.04 -15.39
N THR A 135 -2.29 4.30 -15.76
CA THR A 135 -3.62 4.87 -16.08
C THR A 135 -3.66 5.37 -17.54
N PRO A 136 -3.67 4.48 -18.55
CA PRO A 136 -3.62 4.87 -19.96
C PRO A 136 -4.85 5.66 -20.44
N ASP A 137 -5.95 5.56 -19.68
CA ASP A 137 -7.24 6.23 -19.84
C ASP A 137 -7.44 7.43 -18.88
N LEU A 138 -6.35 7.95 -18.30
CA LEU A 138 -6.31 9.17 -17.50
C LEU A 138 -7.03 10.31 -18.25
N MET A 139 -8.17 10.74 -17.73
CA MET A 139 -9.13 11.59 -18.44
C MET A 139 -9.38 12.90 -17.69
N LEU A 140 -9.61 13.97 -18.46
CA LEU A 140 -10.14 15.24 -17.98
C LEU A 140 -11.63 15.31 -18.34
N ALA A 141 -12.49 14.81 -17.45
CA ALA A 141 -13.92 14.66 -17.70
C ALA A 141 -14.64 16.01 -17.76
N LEU A 142 -15.39 16.23 -18.84
CA LEU A 142 -16.18 17.43 -19.14
C LEU A 142 -17.69 17.18 -19.09
N VAL A 143 -18.07 15.91 -18.95
CA VAL A 143 -19.43 15.40 -18.77
C VAL A 143 -19.37 14.38 -17.65
N VAL A 144 -20.30 14.44 -16.69
CA VAL A 144 -20.45 13.45 -15.62
C VAL A 144 -21.92 13.10 -15.50
N ASP A 145 -22.23 11.80 -15.52
CA ASP A 145 -23.57 11.20 -15.47
C ASP A 145 -24.56 11.74 -16.53
N GLY A 146 -24.00 12.19 -17.66
CA GLY A 146 -24.74 12.76 -18.80
C GLY A 146 -24.85 14.29 -18.79
N GLU A 147 -24.45 14.96 -17.70
CA GLU A 147 -24.50 16.42 -17.58
C GLU A 147 -23.24 17.06 -18.17
N ALA A 148 -23.39 17.76 -19.30
CA ALA A 148 -22.28 18.48 -19.96
C ALA A 148 -21.98 19.84 -19.31
N LYS A 149 -22.88 20.35 -18.47
CA LYS A 149 -22.66 21.49 -17.57
C LYS A 149 -22.54 20.94 -16.15
N LEU A 150 -21.32 20.82 -15.64
CA LEU A 150 -21.08 20.27 -14.31
C LEU A 150 -21.60 21.23 -13.22
N ASP A 151 -21.93 20.67 -12.06
CA ASP A 151 -22.31 21.43 -10.86
C ASP A 151 -21.14 22.24 -10.29
N GLU A 152 -21.43 23.17 -9.38
CA GLU A 152 -20.40 24.01 -8.74
C GLU A 152 -19.36 23.17 -7.97
N ASP A 153 -19.76 21.99 -7.48
CA ASP A 153 -18.87 21.06 -6.77
C ASP A 153 -17.87 20.36 -7.69
N SER A 154 -18.09 20.34 -9.02
CA SER A 154 -17.29 19.57 -9.99
C SER A 154 -16.76 20.39 -11.18
N ALA A 155 -17.36 21.54 -11.50
CA ALA A 155 -16.99 22.42 -12.62
C ALA A 155 -15.62 23.10 -12.43
N PRO A 156 -14.80 23.26 -13.49
CA PRO A 156 -15.17 23.17 -14.90
C PRO A 156 -14.97 21.77 -15.50
N ALA A 157 -14.12 20.95 -14.88
CA ALA A 157 -13.80 19.59 -15.26
C ALA A 157 -13.37 18.76 -14.03
N ARG A 158 -13.39 17.43 -14.16
CA ARG A 158 -12.96 16.48 -13.13
C ARG A 158 -11.86 15.57 -13.66
N LEU A 159 -10.80 15.35 -12.89
CA LEU A 159 -9.79 14.34 -13.21
C LEU A 159 -10.33 12.94 -12.90
N ALA A 160 -10.17 12.02 -13.85
CA ALA A 160 -10.52 10.62 -13.71
C ALA A 160 -9.26 9.75 -13.76
N VAL A 161 -8.98 9.03 -12.67
CA VAL A 161 -7.76 8.23 -12.48
C VAL A 161 -8.15 6.79 -12.12
N GLN A 162 -8.45 5.98 -13.13
CA GLN A 162 -8.95 4.62 -12.94
C GLN A 162 -8.01 3.75 -12.10
N GLY A 163 -8.60 2.84 -11.33
CA GLY A 163 -7.86 1.99 -10.38
C GLY A 163 -7.32 2.69 -9.13
N GLN A 164 -7.35 4.02 -9.07
CA GLN A 164 -6.93 4.79 -7.89
C GLN A 164 -8.11 5.12 -6.96
N PHE A 165 -7.81 5.30 -5.67
CA PHE A 165 -8.80 5.73 -4.67
C PHE A 165 -9.32 7.15 -4.97
N GLY A 166 -10.53 7.47 -4.48
CA GLY A 166 -11.19 8.76 -4.68
C GLY A 166 -10.36 10.04 -4.51
N PRO A 167 -9.36 10.12 -3.60
CA PRO A 167 -8.43 11.26 -3.52
C PRO A 167 -7.71 11.63 -4.82
N TYR A 168 -7.44 10.67 -5.70
CA TYR A 168 -6.78 10.95 -6.97
C TYR A 168 -7.72 11.62 -7.99
N TRP A 169 -9.03 11.63 -7.74
CA TRP A 169 -10.08 12.08 -8.66
C TRP A 169 -10.46 13.54 -8.43
N VAL A 170 -9.49 14.44 -8.64
CA VAL A 170 -9.59 15.89 -8.39
C VAL A 170 -10.82 16.48 -9.07
N LYS A 171 -11.68 17.16 -8.29
CA LYS A 171 -12.81 17.95 -8.78
C LYS A 171 -12.38 19.39 -9.07
N GLN A 172 -13.21 20.11 -9.83
CA GLN A 172 -13.03 21.54 -10.09
C GLN A 172 -11.66 21.90 -10.66
N VAL A 173 -11.12 21.06 -11.56
CA VAL A 173 -9.75 21.18 -12.08
C VAL A 173 -9.54 22.58 -12.66
N GLU A 174 -8.62 23.32 -12.04
CA GLU A 174 -8.22 24.67 -12.41
C GLU A 174 -6.89 24.65 -13.17
N LYS A 175 -5.92 23.89 -12.66
CA LYS A 175 -4.54 23.90 -13.15
C LYS A 175 -3.90 22.51 -13.11
N ILE A 176 -3.08 22.22 -14.12
CA ILE A 176 -2.23 21.04 -14.21
C ILE A 176 -0.78 21.49 -14.38
N VAL A 177 0.12 20.97 -13.56
CA VAL A 177 1.56 21.26 -13.57
C VAL A 177 2.31 20.01 -14.01
N LEU A 178 3.14 20.11 -15.04
CA LEU A 178 3.95 19.02 -15.56
C LEU A 178 5.36 19.12 -14.99
N TYR A 179 5.89 17.99 -14.48
CA TYR A 179 7.19 17.94 -13.80
C TYR A 179 8.18 17.11 -14.63
N ASP A 180 9.17 17.74 -15.26
CA ASP A 180 10.26 17.04 -15.95
C ASP A 180 11.03 16.11 -14.99
N GLU A 181 11.25 16.59 -13.78
CA GLU A 181 11.85 15.87 -12.65
C GLU A 181 11.03 16.11 -11.39
N ILE A 182 10.93 15.09 -10.54
CA ILE A 182 10.51 15.25 -9.15
C ILE A 182 11.80 15.28 -8.33
N PRO A 183 12.07 16.34 -7.54
CA PRO A 183 13.28 16.42 -6.74
C PRO A 183 13.42 15.21 -5.81
N GLN A 184 14.59 14.59 -5.81
CA GLN A 184 14.89 13.46 -4.94
C GLN A 184 14.89 13.90 -3.47
N LYS A 185 14.53 12.96 -2.58
CA LYS A 185 14.69 13.14 -1.13
C LYS A 185 16.08 12.66 -0.74
N GLU A 186 16.91 13.58 -0.31
CA GLU A 186 18.25 13.34 0.23
C GLU A 186 18.25 13.89 1.66
N ILE A 187 17.70 13.14 2.61
CA ILE A 187 17.56 13.64 3.99
C ILE A 187 18.94 13.69 4.63
N THR A 188 19.37 14.91 5.00
CA THR A 188 20.68 15.18 5.59
C THR A 188 20.61 15.69 7.02
N SER A 189 19.40 15.97 7.52
CA SER A 189 19.15 16.69 8.77
C SER A 189 17.81 16.26 9.37
N VAL A 190 17.83 15.81 10.63
CA VAL A 190 16.68 15.23 11.34
C VAL A 190 16.50 15.98 12.66
N TRP A 191 15.39 16.73 12.76
CA TRP A 191 15.06 17.59 13.89
C TRP A 191 14.10 16.91 14.86
N VAL A 192 14.13 17.32 16.13
CA VAL A 192 13.00 17.10 17.05
C VAL A 192 11.94 18.15 16.74
N PHE A 193 10.71 17.75 16.39
CA PHE A 193 9.68 18.71 15.96
C PHE A 193 9.36 19.75 17.03
N GLN A 194 9.31 19.35 18.31
CA GLN A 194 9.05 20.27 19.43
C GLN A 194 10.11 21.38 19.51
N SER A 195 11.39 21.01 19.43
CA SER A 195 12.52 21.95 19.42
C SER A 195 12.50 22.85 18.17
N LEU A 196 12.16 22.28 17.00
CA LEU A 196 12.02 23.04 15.75
C LEU A 196 10.83 24.02 15.78
N ALA A 197 9.77 23.71 16.52
CA ALA A 197 8.58 24.53 16.69
C ALA A 197 8.69 25.59 17.81
N GLU A 198 9.75 25.57 18.63
CA GLU A 198 9.86 26.42 19.82
C GLU A 198 9.72 27.93 19.48
N GLY A 199 8.85 28.62 20.21
CA GLY A 199 8.54 30.04 19.96
C GLY A 199 7.69 30.34 18.72
N ILE A 200 7.09 29.33 18.08
CA ILE A 200 5.94 29.52 17.19
C ILE A 200 4.67 29.61 18.05
N GLU A 201 3.90 30.69 17.90
CA GLU A 201 2.60 30.82 18.56
C GLU A 201 1.60 29.83 17.94
N PRO A 202 0.99 28.91 18.72
CA PRO A 202 0.06 27.93 18.17
C PRO A 202 -1.25 28.57 17.70
N PHE A 203 -1.81 28.05 16.62
CA PHE A 203 -3.14 28.37 16.14
C PHE A 203 -4.16 27.42 16.78
N GLU A 204 -5.13 27.94 17.54
CA GLU A 204 -6.28 27.14 18.01
C GLU A 204 -7.23 26.84 16.85
N TYR A 205 -7.34 25.57 16.47
CA TYR A 205 -8.29 25.12 15.44
C TYR A 205 -9.37 24.21 16.03
N GLU A 206 -10.62 24.41 15.62
CA GLU A 206 -11.74 23.57 16.06
C GLU A 206 -11.94 22.37 15.12
N TYR A 207 -11.60 21.17 15.60
CA TYR A 207 -11.69 19.90 14.87
C TYR A 207 -12.64 18.94 15.59
N TYR A 208 -13.76 18.59 14.95
CA TYR A 208 -14.86 17.79 15.54
C TYR A 208 -15.35 18.30 16.92
N GLY A 209 -15.26 19.61 17.18
CA GLY A 209 -15.68 20.23 18.44
C GLY A 209 -14.64 20.20 19.57
N SER A 210 -13.43 19.68 19.32
CA SER A 210 -12.24 19.93 20.15
C SER A 210 -11.52 21.17 19.61
N LYS A 211 -10.95 21.99 20.50
CA LYS A 211 -10.03 23.06 20.12
C LYS A 211 -8.62 22.61 20.49
N ASP A 212 -7.79 22.39 19.48
CA ASP A 212 -6.48 21.79 19.65
C ASP A 212 -5.39 22.71 19.05
N ALA A 213 -4.33 22.96 19.81
CA ALA A 213 -3.17 23.73 19.40
C ALA A 213 -2.49 23.13 18.15
N SER A 214 -2.22 24.00 17.17
CA SER A 214 -1.74 23.58 15.85
C SER A 214 -0.64 24.51 15.33
N ILE A 215 0.46 23.93 14.83
CA ILE A 215 1.65 24.64 14.36
C ILE A 215 1.63 24.76 12.83
N GLU A 216 1.77 25.98 12.31
CA GLU A 216 1.77 26.27 10.86
C GLU A 216 3.04 25.72 10.18
N LEU A 217 2.90 24.84 9.19
CA LEU A 217 4.05 24.25 8.51
C LEU A 217 4.85 25.26 7.68
N GLY A 218 4.22 26.34 7.21
CA GLY A 218 4.90 27.46 6.57
C GLY A 218 5.96 28.11 7.44
N GLN A 219 5.71 28.22 8.75
CA GLN A 219 6.65 28.76 9.73
C GLN A 219 7.77 27.76 10.04
N ILE A 220 7.45 26.46 10.15
CA ILE A 220 8.45 25.39 10.29
C ILE A 220 9.42 25.40 9.09
N PHE A 221 8.90 25.44 7.86
CA PHE A 221 9.73 25.47 6.65
C PHE A 221 10.61 26.72 6.53
N SER A 222 10.26 27.83 7.20
CA SER A 222 11.08 29.05 7.24
C SER A 222 12.35 28.92 8.10
N ARG A 223 12.42 27.87 8.95
CA ARG A 223 13.55 27.57 9.84
C ARG A 223 14.51 26.53 9.27
N LEU A 224 14.16 25.89 8.17
CA LEU A 224 14.96 24.85 7.50
C LEU A 224 15.98 25.48 6.56
N ASP A 225 17.13 24.82 6.39
CA ASP A 225 18.26 25.37 5.62
C ASP A 225 17.95 25.46 4.11
N HIS A 226 17.21 24.49 3.56
CA HIS A 226 16.71 24.52 2.19
C HIS A 226 15.40 23.73 2.03
N VAL A 227 14.42 24.33 1.35
CA VAL A 227 13.12 23.71 1.06
C VAL A 227 12.77 23.97 -0.40
N ASP A 228 12.79 22.92 -1.23
CA ASP A 228 12.37 23.02 -2.63
C ASP A 228 10.84 22.98 -2.72
N SER A 229 10.24 24.04 -3.25
CA SER A 229 8.79 24.15 -3.48
C SER A 229 8.23 23.11 -4.48
N LYS A 230 9.07 22.50 -5.31
CA LYS A 230 8.70 21.43 -6.25
C LYS A 230 8.75 20.03 -5.63
N ALA A 231 9.37 19.87 -4.47
CA ALA A 231 9.56 18.56 -3.85
C ALA A 231 8.35 18.12 -2.99
N PHE A 232 8.39 16.86 -2.56
CA PHE A 232 7.37 16.27 -1.70
C PHE A 232 7.57 16.61 -0.22
N PHE A 233 6.46 16.98 0.42
CA PHE A 233 6.29 16.84 1.86
C PHE A 233 5.78 15.43 2.14
N THR A 234 6.46 14.70 3.01
CA THR A 234 6.06 13.36 3.44
C THR A 234 5.56 13.43 4.87
N MET A 235 4.55 12.63 5.18
CA MET A 235 4.09 12.31 6.53
C MET A 235 4.09 10.79 6.68
N LYS A 236 4.64 10.25 7.78
CA LYS A 236 4.49 8.85 8.17
C LYS A 236 3.88 8.77 9.56
N SER A 237 2.84 7.97 9.72
CA SER A 237 2.18 7.70 11.00
C SER A 237 2.77 6.49 11.73
N ALA A 238 2.53 6.41 13.03
CA ALA A 238 2.99 5.31 13.89
C ALA A 238 2.39 3.93 13.53
N ASP A 239 1.29 3.90 12.77
CA ASP A 239 0.72 2.68 12.16
C ASP A 239 1.40 2.28 10.82
N GLY A 240 2.43 3.01 10.41
CA GLY A 240 3.19 2.76 9.18
C GLY A 240 2.61 3.41 7.91
N PHE A 241 1.42 4.01 7.94
CA PHE A 241 0.87 4.68 6.76
C PHE A 241 1.71 5.90 6.36
N LYS A 242 2.07 5.97 5.07
CA LYS A 242 2.93 7.02 4.50
C LYS A 242 2.17 7.78 3.41
N LYS A 243 2.16 9.12 3.50
CA LYS A 243 1.50 10.01 2.54
C LYS A 243 2.46 11.09 2.04
N ASN A 244 2.40 11.38 0.75
CA ASN A 244 3.11 12.50 0.14
C ASN A 244 2.12 13.62 -0.28
N GLU A 245 2.55 14.86 -0.16
CA GLU A 245 1.87 16.10 -0.53
C GLU A 245 2.87 17.04 -1.23
N ALA A 246 2.43 18.00 -2.03
CA ALA A 246 3.37 19.00 -2.58
C ALA A 246 3.69 20.12 -1.57
N ILE A 247 4.96 20.47 -1.45
CA ILE A 247 5.45 21.45 -0.47
C ILE A 247 4.80 22.83 -0.65
N ASN A 248 4.53 23.27 -1.88
CA ASN A 248 3.88 24.56 -2.14
C ASN A 248 2.47 24.69 -1.48
N ILE A 249 1.69 23.62 -1.47
CA ILE A 249 0.38 23.55 -0.82
C ILE A 249 0.54 23.46 0.71
N VAL A 250 1.41 22.55 1.18
CA VAL A 250 1.65 22.36 2.61
C VAL A 250 2.15 23.65 3.27
N LYS A 251 3.10 24.34 2.64
CA LYS A 251 3.68 25.62 3.10
C LYS A 251 2.64 26.71 3.29
N SER A 252 1.55 26.71 2.52
CA SER A 252 0.57 27.80 2.47
C SER A 252 -0.76 27.49 3.15
N ARG A 253 -1.06 26.22 3.47
CA ARG A 253 -2.39 25.80 3.94
C ARG A 253 -2.40 24.81 5.10
N TYR A 254 -1.28 24.16 5.44
CA TYR A 254 -1.27 23.03 6.39
C TYR A 254 -0.70 23.43 7.75
N TYR A 255 -1.28 22.83 8.78
CA TYR A 255 -0.79 22.88 10.15
C TYR A 255 -0.63 21.45 10.67
N ILE A 256 0.27 21.24 11.64
CA ILE A 256 0.26 20.04 12.47
C ILE A 256 -0.44 20.37 13.77
N LYS A 257 -1.60 19.76 14.01
CA LYS A 257 -2.21 19.67 15.33
C LYS A 257 -1.29 18.83 16.23
N VAL A 258 -0.85 19.38 17.35
CA VAL A 258 0.16 18.75 18.25
C VAL A 258 -0.42 18.19 19.55
N GLU A 259 -1.65 18.56 19.92
CA GLU A 259 -2.34 18.07 21.11
C GLU A 259 -3.73 17.50 20.77
N GLY A 260 -4.42 16.93 21.77
CA GLY A 260 -5.77 16.38 21.60
C GLY A 260 -5.79 14.99 20.93
N LYS A 261 -6.99 14.48 20.65
CA LYS A 261 -7.17 13.13 20.11
C LYS A 261 -6.50 12.97 18.73
N ASP A 262 -5.86 11.82 18.52
CA ASP A 262 -5.19 11.41 17.27
C ASP A 262 -3.94 12.24 16.89
N ALA A 263 -3.48 13.15 17.76
CA ALA A 263 -2.29 13.95 17.53
C ALA A 263 -0.98 13.12 17.57
N PRO A 264 0.07 13.52 16.83
CA PRO A 264 0.09 14.65 15.90
C PRO A 264 -0.70 14.35 14.62
N THR A 265 -1.38 15.34 14.06
CA THR A 265 -2.24 15.17 12.87
C THR A 265 -2.08 16.36 11.92
N ASN A 266 -1.96 16.13 10.61
CA ASN A 266 -2.00 17.23 9.65
C ASN A 266 -3.45 17.72 9.47
N ILE A 267 -3.65 19.04 9.50
CA ILE A 267 -4.96 19.67 9.31
C ILE A 267 -4.83 20.87 8.36
N SER A 268 -5.96 21.36 7.84
CA SER A 268 -6.02 22.63 7.14
C SER A 268 -7.36 23.33 7.44
N PRO A 269 -7.37 24.58 7.94
CA PRO A 269 -8.59 25.35 8.11
C PRO A 269 -9.35 25.61 6.80
N TYR A 270 -8.69 25.43 5.66
CA TYR A 270 -9.18 25.77 4.33
C TYR A 270 -9.72 24.58 3.52
N ILE A 271 -9.59 23.34 4.02
CA ILE A 271 -9.97 22.11 3.31
C ILE A 271 -10.98 21.34 4.17
N LYS A 272 -12.10 20.91 3.59
CA LYS A 272 -13.10 20.10 4.31
C LYS A 272 -12.64 18.65 4.52
N LEU A 273 -13.07 18.09 5.64
CA LEU A 273 -12.70 16.79 6.22
C LEU A 273 -12.62 15.61 5.23
N GLY A 274 -11.57 14.78 5.35
CA GLY A 274 -11.57 13.45 4.68
C GLY A 274 -10.24 12.68 4.62
N MET A 275 -9.07 13.30 4.82
CA MET A 275 -7.76 12.66 4.57
C MET A 275 -6.62 13.18 5.46
N ASN A 276 -6.84 13.19 6.77
CA ASN A 276 -5.81 13.54 7.73
C ASN A 276 -4.96 12.29 8.06
N VAL A 277 -3.64 12.44 8.10
CA VAL A 277 -2.73 11.44 8.66
C VAL A 277 -2.72 11.64 10.17
N HIS A 278 -3.07 10.59 10.92
CA HIS A 278 -3.19 10.60 12.37
C HIS A 278 -1.98 9.93 13.02
N ASN A 279 -1.67 10.29 14.28
CA ASN A 279 -0.51 9.77 15.01
C ASN A 279 0.81 9.88 14.21
N ILE A 280 1.05 11.03 13.57
CA ILE A 280 2.25 11.28 12.75
C ILE A 280 3.51 11.08 13.59
N ALA A 281 4.37 10.15 13.16
CA ALA A 281 5.63 9.83 13.80
C ALA A 281 6.78 10.71 13.29
N TRP A 282 6.76 11.05 11.99
CA TRP A 282 7.67 12.04 11.42
C TRP A 282 7.11 12.66 10.13
N ILE A 283 7.69 13.80 9.78
CA ILE A 283 7.45 14.53 8.52
C ILE A 283 8.78 14.83 7.82
N SER A 284 8.82 14.97 6.49
CA SER A 284 10.05 15.38 5.77
C SER A 284 9.82 16.21 4.52
N THR A 285 10.77 17.09 4.22
CA THR A 285 10.90 17.86 2.97
C THR A 285 11.83 17.14 1.98
N ASN A 286 12.56 17.86 1.13
CA ASN A 286 13.61 17.31 0.28
C ASN A 286 14.92 16.99 1.02
N GLN A 287 15.27 17.71 2.10
CA GLN A 287 16.55 17.56 2.82
C GLN A 287 16.46 17.46 4.33
N ASP A 288 15.31 17.84 4.92
CA ASP A 288 15.10 17.81 6.36
C ASP A 288 13.93 16.87 6.72
N ALA A 289 14.08 16.12 7.80
CA ALA A 289 12.99 15.44 8.49
C ALA A 289 12.78 16.04 9.89
N ALA A 290 11.57 15.94 10.43
CA ALA A 290 11.27 16.30 11.82
C ALA A 290 10.45 15.17 12.47
N VAL A 291 10.93 14.69 13.61
CA VAL A 291 10.37 13.54 14.34
C VAL A 291 9.53 13.98 15.53
N PHE A 292 8.56 13.13 15.89
CA PHE A 292 7.81 13.18 17.13
C PHE A 292 8.29 12.01 18.01
N PRO A 293 9.24 12.24 18.95
CA PRO A 293 9.96 11.15 19.62
C PRO A 293 9.05 10.15 20.34
N HIS A 294 7.97 10.63 20.95
CA HIS A 294 6.98 9.78 21.62
C HIS A 294 6.20 8.88 20.63
N LYS A 295 5.98 9.33 19.38
CA LYS A 295 5.33 8.52 18.34
C LYS A 295 6.25 7.53 17.66
N LEU A 296 7.53 7.86 17.48
CA LEU A 296 8.52 6.85 17.09
C LEU A 296 8.58 5.73 18.14
N ALA A 297 8.54 6.08 19.43
CA ALA A 297 8.57 5.12 20.53
C ALA A 297 7.30 4.24 20.66
N GLU A 298 6.23 4.51 19.90
CA GLU A 298 5.04 3.63 19.85
C GLU A 298 5.27 2.36 19.00
N TYR A 299 6.25 2.35 18.10
CA TYR A 299 6.53 1.19 17.21
C TYR A 299 8.02 0.84 17.01
N MET A 300 8.96 1.72 17.37
CA MET A 300 10.40 1.45 17.29
C MET A 300 10.94 0.79 18.56
N GLU A 301 11.99 -0.04 18.43
CA GLU A 301 12.62 -0.70 19.57
C GLU A 301 13.29 0.31 20.52
N LEU A 302 12.96 0.19 21.81
CA LEU A 302 13.57 0.98 22.88
C LEU A 302 14.66 0.17 23.58
N VAL A 303 15.91 0.63 23.48
CA VAL A 303 17.05 0.04 24.18
C VAL A 303 17.40 0.86 25.43
N GLU A 304 18.01 0.21 26.42
CA GLU A 304 18.40 0.84 27.68
C GLU A 304 19.90 1.19 27.65
N MET A 305 20.23 2.46 27.90
CA MET A 305 21.59 2.99 27.79
C MET A 305 21.75 4.15 28.78
N GLY A 306 22.85 4.16 29.55
CA GLY A 306 23.07 5.19 30.59
C GLY A 306 21.99 5.26 31.68
N GLY A 307 21.21 4.20 31.88
CA GLY A 307 20.07 4.17 32.80
C GLY A 307 18.79 4.85 32.28
N GLN A 308 18.75 5.23 31.00
CA GLN A 308 17.57 5.77 30.31
C GLN A 308 17.14 4.83 29.18
N LYS A 309 15.89 4.94 28.72
CA LYS A 309 15.36 4.16 27.59
C LYS A 309 15.06 5.06 26.41
N GLY A 310 15.44 4.61 25.23
CA GLY A 310 15.32 5.42 24.02
C GLY A 310 15.59 4.61 22.76
N ILE A 311 15.36 5.24 21.62
CA ILE A 311 15.50 4.66 20.29
C ILE A 311 16.93 4.86 19.82
N LEU A 312 17.58 3.85 19.24
CA LEU A 312 18.93 4.02 18.68
C LEU A 312 18.97 5.15 17.63
N LEU A 313 19.95 6.05 17.73
CA LEU A 313 20.05 7.22 16.84
C LEU A 313 20.15 6.79 15.36
N SER A 314 20.90 5.73 15.10
CA SER A 314 21.02 5.09 13.78
C SER A 314 19.67 4.64 13.20
N GLU A 315 18.79 4.05 14.03
CA GLU A 315 17.46 3.63 13.60
C GLU A 315 16.54 4.84 13.35
N VAL A 316 16.64 5.91 14.17
CA VAL A 316 15.91 7.17 13.92
C VAL A 316 16.29 7.80 12.58
N LEU A 317 17.58 7.81 12.24
CA LEU A 317 18.05 8.31 10.93
C LEU A 317 17.60 7.39 9.78
N TYR A 318 17.65 6.07 9.96
CA TYR A 318 17.20 5.12 8.94
C TYR A 318 15.69 5.23 8.67
N GLU A 319 14.88 5.28 9.73
CA GLU A 319 13.42 5.44 9.67
C GLU A 319 12.99 6.77 9.02
N THR A 320 13.82 7.81 9.11
CA THR A 320 13.62 9.11 8.46
C THR A 320 14.29 9.23 7.07
N GLU A 321 14.71 8.11 6.50
CA GLU A 321 15.22 7.99 5.12
C GLU A 321 16.56 8.70 4.87
N VAL A 322 17.42 8.77 5.89
CA VAL A 322 18.84 9.16 5.73
C VAL A 322 19.63 7.99 5.14
N GLU A 323 20.17 8.18 3.93
CA GLU A 323 21.00 7.17 3.27
C GLU A 323 22.45 7.16 3.78
N ALA A 324 23.18 6.07 3.48
CA ALA A 324 24.63 5.93 3.67
C ALA A 324 25.18 6.30 5.08
N ILE A 325 24.36 6.15 6.14
CA ILE A 325 24.68 6.63 7.51
C ILE A 325 26.10 6.25 7.95
N ARG A 326 26.57 5.03 7.70
CA ARG A 326 27.90 4.57 8.15
C ARG A 326 29.09 5.26 7.47
N ASP A 327 28.89 5.86 6.30
CA ASP A 327 29.94 6.43 5.46
C ASP A 327 30.19 7.93 5.76
N HIS A 328 29.51 8.48 6.76
CA HIS A 328 29.50 9.92 7.05
C HIS A 328 29.76 10.27 8.53
N LEU A 329 30.08 11.55 8.76
CA LEU A 329 30.13 12.17 10.09
C LEU A 329 28.83 12.95 10.34
N PHE A 330 28.36 12.97 11.59
CA PHE A 330 27.13 13.64 11.99
C PHE A 330 27.39 14.64 13.13
N ASP A 331 26.83 15.85 12.99
CA ASP A 331 26.66 16.81 14.08
C ASP A 331 25.39 16.49 14.86
N VAL A 332 25.53 16.07 16.12
CA VAL A 332 24.43 15.99 17.10
C VAL A 332 24.41 17.30 17.89
N LEU A 333 23.29 18.04 17.82
CA LEU A 333 23.19 19.45 18.23
C LEU A 333 22.11 19.64 19.30
N GLY A 334 22.48 20.23 20.44
CA GLY A 334 21.54 20.62 21.50
C GLY A 334 20.89 21.99 21.25
N THR A 335 19.85 22.31 22.03
CA THR A 335 19.17 23.63 21.95
C THR A 335 20.01 24.77 22.50
N ASP A 336 20.92 24.49 23.45
CA ASP A 336 21.69 25.50 24.17
C ASP A 336 23.07 25.75 23.52
N GLY A 337 23.27 25.19 22.32
CA GLY A 337 24.47 25.34 21.49
C GLY A 337 25.49 24.21 21.63
N GLU A 338 25.16 23.14 22.36
CA GLU A 338 25.99 21.95 22.44
C GLU A 338 26.14 21.30 21.06
N LYS A 339 27.33 20.77 20.78
CA LYS A 339 27.62 20.06 19.54
C LYS A 339 28.61 18.93 19.80
N THR A 340 28.22 17.72 19.39
CA THR A 340 29.11 16.56 19.31
C THR A 340 29.14 16.08 17.86
N THR A 341 30.33 16.01 17.25
CA THR A 341 30.49 15.40 15.92
C THR A 341 30.94 13.94 16.07
N VAL A 342 30.17 13.00 15.54
CA VAL A 342 30.39 11.55 15.68
C VAL A 342 30.48 10.86 14.31
N PRO A 343 31.24 9.76 14.18
CA PRO A 343 31.11 8.83 13.06
C PRO A 343 29.72 8.19 13.02
N GLY A 344 29.20 7.94 11.82
CA GLY A 344 27.88 7.30 11.66
C GLY A 344 27.81 5.86 12.21
N GLU A 345 28.94 5.16 12.32
CA GLU A 345 29.02 3.88 13.04
C GLU A 345 28.71 4.00 14.54
N ASP A 346 29.06 5.14 15.16
CA ASP A 346 28.85 5.39 16.59
C ASP A 346 27.40 5.80 16.93
N LEU A 347 26.57 6.11 15.93
CA LEU A 347 25.12 6.31 16.11
C LEU A 347 24.38 5.02 16.54
N THR A 348 25.05 3.87 16.51
CA THR A 348 24.58 2.61 17.12
C THR A 348 24.85 2.54 18.63
N LYS A 349 25.62 3.49 19.18
CA LYS A 349 26.05 3.58 20.58
C LYS A 349 25.43 4.78 21.31
N GLY A 350 24.37 5.34 20.76
CA GLY A 350 23.59 6.43 21.36
C GLY A 350 22.10 6.21 21.15
N ILE A 351 21.29 6.75 22.05
CA ILE A 351 19.84 6.71 22.01
C ILE A 351 19.22 8.11 22.05
N LEU A 352 18.14 8.29 21.29
CA LEU A 352 17.17 9.36 21.43
C LEU A 352 16.20 9.01 22.56
N VAL A 353 16.20 9.78 23.65
CA VAL A 353 15.30 9.59 24.80
C VAL A 353 14.12 10.54 24.69
N PRO A 354 12.87 10.08 24.45
CA PRO A 354 11.69 10.94 24.40
C PRO A 354 11.40 11.63 25.75
N GLY A 355 11.13 12.94 25.71
CA GLY A 355 10.62 13.71 26.86
C GLY A 355 9.08 13.72 26.92
N GLU A 356 8.53 13.92 28.11
CA GLU A 356 7.08 13.97 28.35
C GLU A 356 6.39 15.17 27.66
N ASP A 357 7.14 16.24 27.37
CA ASP A 357 6.70 17.47 26.69
C ASP A 357 6.86 17.42 25.15
N GLY A 358 7.24 16.26 24.60
CA GLY A 358 7.52 16.08 23.17
C GLY A 358 8.93 16.49 22.74
N SER A 359 9.76 16.99 23.65
CA SER A 359 11.21 17.12 23.42
C SER A 359 11.90 15.74 23.38
N ALA A 360 13.22 15.72 23.21
CA ALA A 360 14.03 14.53 23.45
C ALA A 360 15.46 14.90 23.84
N GLY A 361 16.11 14.03 24.61
CA GLY A 361 17.55 14.07 24.87
C GLY A 361 18.32 13.04 24.05
N VAL A 362 19.65 13.08 24.14
CA VAL A 362 20.56 12.03 23.66
C VAL A 362 21.40 11.51 24.80
N VAL A 363 21.44 10.18 24.97
CA VAL A 363 22.31 9.49 25.91
C VAL A 363 23.20 8.52 25.14
N TRP A 364 24.48 8.48 25.49
CA TRP A 364 25.47 7.58 24.86
C TRP A 364 25.86 6.42 25.77
N ALA A 365 26.36 5.35 25.17
CA ALA A 365 26.97 4.25 25.91
C ALA A 365 28.24 4.77 26.61
N PRO A 366 28.48 4.47 27.90
CA PRO A 366 29.56 5.08 28.68
C PRO A 366 30.96 4.96 28.06
N GLU A 367 31.22 3.87 27.34
CA GLU A 367 32.48 3.59 26.65
C GLU A 367 32.78 4.52 25.46
N THR A 368 31.80 5.28 24.97
CA THR A 368 32.01 6.25 23.86
C THR A 368 32.72 7.52 24.31
N GLY A 369 32.58 7.91 25.58
CA GLY A 369 33.05 9.22 26.08
C GLY A 369 32.31 10.44 25.53
N TYR A 370 31.25 10.27 24.73
CA TYR A 370 30.48 11.41 24.20
C TYR A 370 29.56 12.02 25.26
N PRO A 371 29.44 13.36 25.32
CA PRO A 371 28.54 14.01 26.26
C PRO A 371 27.08 13.78 25.84
N SER A 372 26.24 13.41 26.81
CA SER A 372 24.78 13.44 26.65
C SER A 372 24.28 14.87 26.41
N ILE A 373 23.15 15.00 25.72
CA ILE A 373 22.47 16.26 25.46
C ILE A 373 21.09 16.16 26.09
N GLU A 374 20.72 17.08 26.98
CA GLU A 374 19.41 17.03 27.66
C GLU A 374 18.25 17.41 26.71
N LYS A 375 18.50 18.36 25.80
CA LYS A 375 17.52 18.84 24.81
C LYS A 375 18.14 18.85 23.41
N LEU A 376 17.81 17.84 22.62
CA LEU A 376 18.23 17.71 21.23
C LEU A 376 17.45 18.70 20.35
N LEU A 377 18.18 19.43 19.51
CA LEU A 377 17.63 20.24 18.43
C LEU A 377 17.55 19.42 17.14
N ARG A 378 18.68 18.89 16.67
CA ARG A 378 18.78 18.03 15.47
C ARG A 378 20.04 17.16 15.43
N ILE A 379 20.00 16.14 14.58
CA ILE A 379 21.14 15.38 14.09
C ILE A 379 21.29 15.69 12.60
N ARG A 380 22.47 16.04 12.09
CA ARG A 380 22.67 16.30 10.66
C ARG A 380 24.03 15.83 10.17
N LEU A 381 24.20 15.64 8.87
CA LEU A 381 25.50 15.46 8.24
C LEU A 381 26.44 16.63 8.59
N ALA A 382 27.65 16.31 9.02
CA ALA A 382 28.69 17.29 9.29
C ALA A 382 29.29 17.78 7.97
N LYS A 383 29.51 19.10 7.86
CA LYS A 383 30.15 19.70 6.68
C LYS A 383 31.64 19.33 6.66
N GLU A 384 32.15 18.82 5.54
CA GLU A 384 33.55 18.45 5.42
C GLU A 384 34.50 19.66 5.60
N GLY A 385 35.44 19.55 6.55
CA GLY A 385 36.71 20.28 6.52
C GLY A 385 36.87 21.51 7.44
N MET A 386 37.22 21.30 8.71
CA MET A 386 38.48 21.82 9.30
C MET A 386 38.76 21.23 10.71
N PRO A 387 40.01 20.85 11.06
CA PRO A 387 40.31 20.13 12.32
C PRO A 387 41.03 20.95 13.41
N SER A 388 40.83 20.56 14.67
CA SER A 388 41.71 20.80 15.84
C SER A 388 41.32 19.82 16.98
N SER A 389 42.05 18.72 17.22
CA SER A 389 43.15 18.58 18.21
C SER A 389 42.74 18.82 19.69
N GLY A 390 42.93 17.89 20.63
CA GLY A 390 43.48 16.51 20.61
C GLY A 390 43.81 16.01 22.03
N SER A 391 44.29 14.75 22.16
CA SER A 391 44.93 14.12 23.36
C SER A 391 44.12 14.06 24.68
N GLU A 392 44.20 13.02 25.55
CA GLU A 392 45.00 11.78 25.62
C GLU A 392 44.33 10.77 26.61
N VAL A 393 44.66 9.48 26.50
CA VAL A 393 44.23 8.30 27.33
C VAL A 393 45.47 7.93 28.20
N PRO A 394 45.45 7.34 29.45
CA PRO A 394 44.76 6.07 29.85
C PRO A 394 44.38 5.98 31.37
N ASP A 395 44.16 4.86 32.10
CA ASP A 395 44.13 3.38 31.86
C ASP A 395 43.34 2.63 33.00
N GLU A 396 43.21 1.29 32.89
CA GLU A 396 43.16 0.27 33.99
C GLU A 396 41.97 0.22 35.03
N VAL A 397 41.54 -0.91 35.64
CA VAL A 397 41.56 -2.37 35.35
C VAL A 397 40.69 -3.20 36.37
N VAL A 398 39.89 -4.18 35.88
CA VAL A 398 39.59 -5.54 36.46
C VAL A 398 38.67 -5.83 37.70
N THR A 399 37.98 -6.99 37.59
CA THR A 399 37.32 -7.90 38.60
C THR A 399 36.00 -7.52 39.31
N GLN A 400 35.20 -8.46 39.87
CA GLN A 400 34.68 -9.80 39.47
C GLN A 400 33.69 -10.31 40.57
N ASP A 401 32.90 -11.34 40.25
CA ASP A 401 32.19 -12.29 41.16
C ASP A 401 30.92 -11.85 41.95
N GLY A 402 29.90 -12.74 41.99
CA GLY A 402 28.62 -12.50 42.68
C GLY A 402 27.51 -13.57 42.47
N VAL A 403 27.82 -14.85 42.70
CA VAL A 403 27.08 -16.04 42.25
C VAL A 403 25.75 -16.41 42.99
N SER A 404 24.79 -16.95 42.22
CA SER A 404 23.74 -17.97 42.55
C SER A 404 22.31 -17.61 43.02
N GLY A 405 21.35 -18.38 42.47
CA GLY A 405 19.93 -18.41 42.85
C GLY A 405 19.07 -19.40 42.04
N LEU A 406 19.54 -20.64 41.78
CA LEU A 406 18.81 -21.66 41.00
C LEU A 406 17.76 -22.44 41.82
N GLN A 407 16.59 -22.70 41.24
CA GLN A 407 15.84 -23.97 41.43
C GLN A 407 15.18 -24.45 40.13
N ASN A 408 15.09 -25.78 39.96
CA ASN A 408 14.90 -26.48 38.67
C ASN A 408 13.47 -26.98 38.42
N THR A 409 13.07 -27.07 37.15
CA THR A 409 12.30 -28.21 36.60
C THR A 409 12.71 -28.51 35.14
N ASP A 410 13.29 -29.71 34.94
CA ASP A 410 13.54 -30.52 33.71
C ASP A 410 13.90 -29.86 32.35
N PRO A 411 15.08 -30.18 31.73
CA PRO A 411 15.57 -29.49 30.53
C PRO A 411 15.60 -30.35 29.24
N SER A 412 14.75 -30.04 28.24
CA SER A 412 15.01 -30.50 26.85
C SER A 412 14.41 -29.66 25.71
N THR A 413 13.70 -28.57 26.00
CA THR A 413 13.28 -27.59 24.99
C THR A 413 13.24 -26.21 25.66
N PRO A 414 13.87 -25.16 25.11
CA PRO A 414 13.65 -23.81 25.61
C PRO A 414 12.17 -23.47 25.44
N ILE A 415 11.57 -22.92 26.50
CA ILE A 415 10.19 -22.45 26.47
C ILE A 415 10.20 -21.10 25.72
N LEU A 416 10.20 -21.19 24.38
CA LEU A 416 10.15 -20.03 23.50
C LEU A 416 8.76 -19.39 23.56
N GLY A 417 8.75 -18.05 23.56
CA GLY A 417 7.58 -17.23 23.73
C GLY A 417 7.03 -17.25 25.16
N SER A 418 6.58 -16.11 25.63
CA SER A 418 5.99 -15.93 26.95
C SER A 418 4.49 -16.28 26.98
N SER A 419 3.90 -16.37 28.17
CA SER A 419 2.48 -16.72 28.37
C SER A 419 1.54 -15.49 28.46
N LYS A 420 2.07 -14.28 28.30
CA LYS A 420 1.38 -12.98 28.32
C LYS A 420 2.19 -12.01 27.47
N ALA A 421 1.56 -11.08 26.77
CA ALA A 421 2.26 -10.05 26.01
C ALA A 421 3.32 -9.32 26.84
N GLN A 422 4.46 -9.06 26.20
CA GLN A 422 5.61 -8.30 26.71
C GLN A 422 5.90 -7.15 25.73
N ALA A 423 6.71 -6.16 26.13
CA ALA A 423 6.96 -4.97 25.31
C ALA A 423 7.65 -5.27 23.96
N ASP A 424 8.37 -6.39 23.88
CA ASP A 424 9.10 -6.90 22.71
C ASP A 424 8.29 -7.96 21.91
N THR A 425 7.01 -8.16 22.24
CA THR A 425 6.15 -9.11 21.52
C THR A 425 5.82 -8.59 20.13
N ILE A 426 6.24 -9.34 19.11
CA ILE A 426 5.94 -9.06 17.70
C ILE A 426 4.96 -10.05 17.07
N LEU A 427 4.70 -11.18 17.74
CA LEU A 427 3.74 -12.19 17.27
C LEU A 427 2.95 -12.79 18.44
N GLU A 428 1.63 -12.63 18.40
CA GLU A 428 0.72 -13.32 19.31
C GLU A 428 0.13 -14.60 18.67
N ILE A 429 0.01 -15.67 19.45
CA ILE A 429 -0.82 -16.84 19.12
C ILE A 429 -1.81 -17.05 20.26
N THR A 430 -3.08 -16.73 20.00
CA THR A 430 -4.13 -16.60 21.04
C THR A 430 -5.47 -17.14 20.54
N GLY A 431 -6.50 -17.21 21.40
CA GLY A 431 -7.85 -17.66 21.05
C GLY A 431 -8.27 -18.97 21.73
N ASP A 432 -9.51 -19.39 21.52
CA ASP A 432 -10.09 -20.57 22.17
C ASP A 432 -9.60 -21.89 21.57
N GLY A 433 -9.02 -21.87 20.37
CA GLY A 433 -8.41 -23.03 19.70
C GLY A 433 -7.01 -23.40 20.20
N VAL A 434 -6.41 -22.64 21.12
CA VAL A 434 -5.12 -22.97 21.76
C VAL A 434 -5.30 -23.21 23.26
N ALA A 435 -4.45 -24.06 23.84
CA ALA A 435 -4.46 -24.36 25.28
C ALA A 435 -3.71 -23.30 26.10
N ASN A 436 -2.61 -22.77 25.54
CA ASN A 436 -1.74 -21.80 26.19
C ASN A 436 -1.48 -20.64 25.20
N PRO A 437 -2.09 -19.46 25.39
CA PRO A 437 -1.71 -18.26 24.66
C PRO A 437 -0.18 -18.03 24.70
N ARG A 438 0.42 -17.75 23.55
CA ARG A 438 1.86 -17.52 23.38
C ARG A 438 2.14 -16.18 22.73
N TYR A 439 3.22 -15.56 23.14
CA TYR A 439 3.64 -14.24 22.71
C TYR A 439 5.15 -14.30 22.43
N PHE A 440 5.54 -14.08 21.19
CA PHE A 440 6.92 -14.27 20.73
C PHE A 440 7.57 -12.94 20.37
N SER A 441 8.81 -12.75 20.81
CA SER A 441 9.72 -11.71 20.34
C SER A 441 10.41 -12.12 19.03
N LEU A 442 11.08 -11.18 18.35
CA LEU A 442 11.94 -11.55 17.21
C LEU A 442 13.07 -12.49 17.63
N ASN A 443 13.57 -12.32 18.85
CA ASN A 443 14.62 -13.15 19.43
C ASN A 443 14.13 -14.59 19.71
N ASP A 444 12.90 -14.78 20.17
CA ASP A 444 12.30 -16.13 20.29
C ASP A 444 12.26 -16.83 18.93
N LEU A 445 11.76 -16.14 17.90
CA LEU A 445 11.62 -16.69 16.56
C LEU A 445 12.98 -17.02 15.94
N ARG A 446 13.95 -16.08 16.01
CA ARG A 446 15.32 -16.31 15.51
C ARG A 446 16.08 -17.39 16.30
N SER A 447 15.78 -17.58 17.59
CA SER A 447 16.38 -18.64 18.42
C SER A 447 16.09 -20.06 17.95
N LEU A 448 15.01 -20.26 17.17
CA LEU A 448 14.72 -21.56 16.51
C LEU A 448 15.88 -22.01 15.62
N ALA A 449 16.61 -21.08 14.98
CA ALA A 449 17.77 -21.41 14.14
C ALA A 449 18.96 -21.98 14.92
N ALA A 450 19.04 -21.70 16.24
CA ALA A 450 20.09 -22.20 17.12
C ALA A 450 19.79 -23.58 17.73
N LEU A 451 18.56 -24.12 17.56
CA LEU A 451 18.18 -25.41 18.13
C LEU A 451 18.79 -26.57 17.33
N SER A 452 19.65 -27.35 17.97
CA SER A 452 20.43 -28.44 17.35
C SER A 452 19.64 -29.72 17.02
N THR A 453 18.30 -29.68 17.12
CA THR A 453 17.46 -30.87 16.91
C THR A 453 16.84 -30.91 15.52
N LYS A 454 16.43 -32.10 15.09
CA LYS A 454 15.82 -32.35 13.77
C LYS A 454 14.44 -31.66 13.58
N ASN A 455 13.87 -31.13 14.67
CA ASN A 455 12.65 -30.32 14.70
C ASN A 455 12.96 -28.92 15.30
N SER A 456 14.06 -28.29 14.88
CA SER A 456 14.49 -26.96 15.36
C SER A 456 13.44 -25.86 15.20
N GLY A 457 12.46 -26.05 14.30
CA GLY A 457 11.44 -25.07 13.99
C GLY A 457 11.94 -23.95 13.08
N TYR A 458 13.21 -23.96 12.65
CA TYR A 458 13.72 -23.06 11.62
C TYR A 458 13.62 -23.69 10.23
N LEU A 459 13.24 -22.88 9.23
CA LEU A 459 13.06 -23.30 7.85
C LEU A 459 13.72 -22.30 6.89
N GLU A 460 14.35 -22.82 5.84
CA GLU A 460 14.69 -22.08 4.61
C GLU A 460 14.00 -22.76 3.43
N GLN A 461 13.15 -22.05 2.71
CA GLN A 461 12.30 -22.64 1.66
C GLN A 461 12.20 -21.75 0.42
N VAL A 462 12.03 -22.39 -0.74
CA VAL A 462 11.63 -21.75 -1.99
C VAL A 462 10.17 -22.09 -2.24
N PHE A 463 9.37 -21.08 -2.55
CA PHE A 463 7.96 -21.19 -2.85
C PHE A 463 7.70 -20.81 -4.31
N SER A 464 6.69 -21.45 -4.89
CA SER A 464 6.03 -20.98 -6.11
C SER A 464 4.81 -20.19 -5.67
N VAL A 465 4.59 -19.04 -6.30
CA VAL A 465 3.53 -18.12 -5.87
C VAL A 465 2.74 -17.59 -7.05
N VAL A 466 1.43 -17.47 -6.87
CA VAL A 466 0.51 -16.82 -7.81
C VAL A 466 -0.33 -15.79 -7.05
N ASN A 467 -0.43 -14.58 -7.61
CA ASN A 467 -1.24 -13.49 -7.06
C ASN A 467 -2.57 -13.33 -7.80
N ASN A 468 -3.41 -12.40 -7.32
CA ASN A 468 -4.71 -12.08 -7.91
C ASN A 468 -4.64 -11.36 -9.28
N TRP A 469 -3.44 -10.96 -9.75
CA TRP A 469 -3.12 -10.49 -11.11
C TRP A 469 -2.49 -11.66 -11.91
N PRO A 470 -3.04 -12.89 -11.82
CA PRO A 470 -2.46 -14.21 -12.14
C PRO A 470 -0.93 -14.39 -12.24
N THR A 471 -0.14 -13.61 -11.52
CA THR A 471 1.29 -13.45 -11.80
C THR A 471 2.06 -14.55 -11.08
N LYS A 472 2.64 -15.43 -11.87
CA LYS A 472 3.54 -16.49 -11.42
C LYS A 472 4.89 -15.90 -11.05
N LYS A 473 5.34 -16.13 -9.81
CA LYS A 473 6.71 -15.81 -9.36
C LYS A 473 7.26 -16.96 -8.51
N PHE A 474 8.54 -16.86 -8.18
CA PHE A 474 9.17 -17.62 -7.11
C PHE A 474 9.47 -16.69 -5.95
N GLN A 475 9.43 -17.21 -4.72
CA GLN A 475 9.73 -16.47 -3.51
C GLN A 475 10.65 -17.31 -2.63
N VAL A 476 11.67 -16.69 -2.05
CA VAL A 476 12.55 -17.32 -1.05
C VAL A 476 12.21 -16.79 0.33
N ALA A 477 12.30 -17.63 1.35
CA ALA A 477 12.05 -17.22 2.72
C ALA A 477 12.85 -18.02 3.76
N LYS A 478 13.13 -17.35 4.88
CA LYS A 478 13.76 -17.89 6.08
C LYS A 478 12.91 -17.50 7.30
N GLY A 479 12.68 -18.44 8.21
CA GLY A 479 11.72 -18.20 9.28
C GLY A 479 11.34 -19.41 10.13
N ALA A 480 10.28 -19.25 10.92
CA ALA A 480 9.73 -20.26 11.83
C ALA A 480 8.71 -21.17 11.13
N ASP A 481 8.83 -22.48 11.36
CA ASP A 481 7.80 -23.49 11.09
C ASP A 481 6.55 -23.16 11.89
N LEU A 482 5.48 -22.72 11.20
CA LEU A 482 4.27 -22.27 11.86
C LEU A 482 3.62 -23.38 12.70
N LYS A 483 3.79 -24.65 12.29
CA LYS A 483 3.25 -25.77 13.04
C LYS A 483 3.93 -25.90 14.41
N VAL A 484 5.24 -25.65 14.50
CA VAL A 484 5.98 -25.68 15.76
C VAL A 484 5.51 -24.57 16.70
N LEU A 485 5.27 -23.36 16.19
CA LEU A 485 4.73 -22.25 17.00
C LEU A 485 3.32 -22.57 17.55
N LEU A 486 2.46 -23.18 16.73
CA LEU A 486 1.12 -23.62 17.15
C LEU A 486 1.17 -24.78 18.15
N GLU A 487 2.12 -25.71 18.00
CA GLU A 487 2.38 -26.78 18.98
C GLU A 487 2.86 -26.20 20.33
N MET A 488 3.69 -25.15 20.33
CA MET A 488 4.12 -24.42 21.55
C MET A 488 2.98 -23.68 22.26
N ALA A 489 1.96 -23.24 21.51
CA ALA A 489 0.70 -22.70 22.04
C ALA A 489 -0.28 -23.81 22.49
N GLY A 490 0.03 -25.08 22.22
CA GLY A 490 -0.85 -26.21 22.50
C GLY A 490 -2.12 -26.16 21.66
N LEU A 491 -1.97 -26.10 20.34
CA LEU A 491 -3.06 -26.22 19.37
C LEU A 491 -4.00 -27.40 19.73
N LYS A 492 -5.28 -27.09 19.93
CA LYS A 492 -6.30 -28.07 20.27
C LYS A 492 -6.70 -28.90 19.04
N LYS A 493 -7.21 -30.11 19.26
CA LYS A 493 -7.71 -30.96 18.16
C LYS A 493 -8.97 -30.38 17.53
N GLU A 494 -9.69 -29.59 18.30
CA GLU A 494 -10.95 -28.92 17.97
C GLU A 494 -10.73 -27.57 17.27
N ALA A 495 -9.48 -27.11 17.12
CA ALA A 495 -9.16 -25.87 16.41
C ALA A 495 -9.45 -26.01 14.91
N ALA A 496 -10.33 -25.16 14.37
CA ALA A 496 -10.89 -25.31 13.04
C ALA A 496 -10.62 -24.11 12.11
N SER A 497 -10.47 -22.91 12.67
CA SER A 497 -10.25 -21.68 11.92
C SER A 497 -9.15 -20.80 12.53
N PHE A 498 -8.49 -20.02 11.68
CA PHE A 498 -7.34 -19.18 11.99
C PHE A 498 -7.57 -17.81 11.35
N ARG A 499 -7.39 -16.73 12.11
CA ARG A 499 -7.32 -15.36 11.62
C ARG A 499 -5.90 -14.84 11.82
N VAL A 500 -5.25 -14.45 10.74
CA VAL A 500 -3.93 -13.82 10.78
C VAL A 500 -4.13 -12.32 10.62
N GLU A 501 -3.55 -11.51 11.50
CA GLU A 501 -3.77 -10.07 11.61
C GLU A 501 -2.44 -9.32 11.43
N ALA A 502 -2.46 -8.20 10.71
CA ALA A 502 -1.33 -7.32 10.43
C ALA A 502 -1.41 -5.99 11.20
N ALA A 503 -0.28 -5.29 11.31
CA ALA A 503 -0.17 -4.01 12.01
C ALA A 503 -1.07 -2.90 11.43
N ASP A 504 -1.33 -2.91 10.12
CA ASP A 504 -2.20 -1.98 9.40
C ASP A 504 -3.71 -2.27 9.58
N GLY A 505 -4.07 -3.29 10.36
CA GLY A 505 -5.44 -3.75 10.56
C GLY A 505 -5.97 -4.69 9.47
N TYR A 506 -5.17 -5.03 8.45
CA TYR A 506 -5.49 -6.10 7.52
C TYR A 506 -5.55 -7.45 8.23
N TYR A 507 -6.40 -8.34 7.74
CA TYR A 507 -6.46 -9.71 8.25
C TYR A 507 -6.92 -10.70 7.20
N PHE A 508 -6.56 -11.96 7.41
CA PHE A 508 -6.93 -13.05 6.53
C PHE A 508 -7.42 -14.28 7.31
N HIS A 509 -8.48 -14.92 6.82
CA HIS A 509 -9.04 -16.11 7.43
C HIS A 509 -8.61 -17.38 6.68
N LEU A 510 -8.31 -18.43 7.43
CA LEU A 510 -7.82 -19.72 6.95
C LEU A 510 -8.51 -20.85 7.73
N THR A 511 -8.89 -21.93 7.05
CA THR A 511 -9.28 -23.18 7.74
C THR A 511 -8.04 -23.96 8.20
N GLN A 512 -8.21 -24.92 9.11
CA GLN A 512 -7.12 -25.80 9.54
C GLN A 512 -6.45 -26.54 8.37
N GLU A 513 -7.22 -27.09 7.43
CA GLU A 513 -6.67 -27.74 6.24
C GLU A 513 -5.98 -26.74 5.30
N GLN A 514 -6.53 -25.54 5.14
CA GLN A 514 -5.91 -24.51 4.29
C GLN A 514 -4.56 -24.03 4.83
N LEU A 515 -4.37 -23.99 6.15
CA LEU A 515 -3.13 -23.53 6.76
C LEU A 515 -2.11 -24.65 7.00
N LEU A 516 -2.56 -25.82 7.50
CA LEU A 516 -1.71 -26.91 7.98
C LEU A 516 -1.76 -28.18 7.12
N GLY A 517 -2.63 -28.22 6.11
CA GLY A 517 -2.67 -29.27 5.10
C GLY A 517 -1.44 -29.25 4.18
N LYS A 518 -1.31 -30.27 3.34
CA LYS A 518 -0.14 -30.40 2.45
C LYS A 518 -0.14 -29.34 1.36
N ARG A 519 0.98 -28.61 1.24
CA ARG A 519 1.20 -27.58 0.22
C ARG A 519 2.53 -27.79 -0.47
N PHE A 520 2.64 -27.31 -1.70
CA PHE A 520 3.75 -27.63 -2.59
C PHE A 520 4.42 -26.39 -3.19
N TYR A 521 5.72 -26.53 -3.41
CA TYR A 521 6.50 -25.71 -4.35
C TYR A 521 6.52 -26.43 -5.70
N TYR A 522 6.04 -25.73 -6.74
CA TYR A 522 6.07 -26.19 -8.13
C TYR A 522 7.28 -25.59 -8.85
N PRO A 523 8.39 -26.33 -9.03
CA PRO A 523 9.59 -25.78 -9.68
C PRO A 523 9.34 -25.39 -11.14
N GLY A 524 8.39 -26.06 -11.81
CA GLY A 524 7.93 -25.82 -13.17
C GLY A 524 6.70 -24.90 -13.30
N LEU A 525 6.44 -24.02 -12.32
CA LEU A 525 5.27 -23.13 -12.32
C LEU A 525 5.17 -22.28 -13.61
N MET A 526 6.31 -21.76 -14.10
CA MET A 526 6.39 -20.88 -15.27
C MET A 526 6.00 -21.62 -16.55
N GLU A 527 6.44 -22.89 -16.66
CA GLU A 527 6.17 -23.81 -17.75
C GLU A 527 4.76 -24.44 -17.67
N GLY A 528 4.02 -24.20 -16.58
CA GLY A 528 2.71 -24.80 -16.34
C GLY A 528 2.79 -26.30 -16.04
N ASN A 529 3.83 -26.74 -15.34
CA ASN A 529 4.13 -28.15 -15.10
C ASN A 529 4.21 -28.49 -13.60
N THR A 530 3.49 -29.52 -13.16
CA THR A 530 3.50 -30.03 -11.78
C THR A 530 4.64 -31.02 -11.49
N ALA A 531 5.39 -31.46 -12.51
CA ALA A 531 6.50 -32.40 -12.33
C ALA A 531 7.58 -31.84 -11.38
N GLY A 532 8.02 -32.67 -10.43
CA GLY A 532 9.00 -32.27 -9.41
C GLY A 532 8.44 -31.43 -8.27
N ALA A 533 7.11 -31.31 -8.14
CA ALA A 533 6.47 -30.68 -6.98
C ALA A 533 7.03 -31.22 -5.66
N THR A 534 7.43 -30.32 -4.76
CA THR A 534 8.05 -30.65 -3.48
C THR A 534 7.20 -30.08 -2.35
N GLU A 535 6.91 -30.88 -1.32
CA GLU A 535 6.13 -30.44 -0.15
C GLU A 535 6.89 -29.35 0.61
N VAL A 536 6.20 -28.23 0.89
CA VAL A 536 6.72 -27.09 1.66
C VAL A 536 5.79 -26.79 2.83
N LYS A 537 6.37 -26.40 3.95
CA LYS A 537 5.63 -26.11 5.18
C LYS A 537 5.17 -24.65 5.24
N PRO A 538 4.00 -24.37 5.87
CA PRO A 538 3.64 -23.01 6.23
C PRO A 538 4.65 -22.42 7.21
N MET A 539 5.00 -21.15 7.06
CA MET A 539 6.00 -20.51 7.90
C MET A 539 5.68 -19.04 8.20
N VAL A 540 6.16 -18.57 9.35
CA VAL A 540 6.29 -17.14 9.67
C VAL A 540 7.70 -16.72 9.30
N ALA A 541 7.85 -16.02 8.17
CA ALA A 541 9.12 -15.53 7.67
C ALA A 541 9.47 -14.17 8.28
N TRP A 542 10.75 -13.99 8.64
CA TRP A 542 11.34 -12.68 8.99
C TRP A 542 12.40 -12.23 7.97
N ALA A 543 12.74 -13.09 7.01
CA ALA A 543 13.54 -12.71 5.86
C ALA A 543 12.97 -13.35 4.59
N CYS A 544 12.77 -12.56 3.55
CA CYS A 544 12.10 -12.98 2.33
C CYS A 544 12.49 -12.12 1.11
N GLU A 545 12.38 -12.68 -0.10
CA GLU A 545 12.58 -11.95 -1.37
C GLU A 545 11.78 -12.60 -2.50
N THR A 546 11.25 -11.79 -3.42
CA THR A 546 10.33 -12.23 -4.49
C THR A 546 10.95 -12.04 -5.87
N GLY A 547 10.64 -12.96 -6.80
CA GLY A 547 11.22 -12.99 -8.15
C GLY A 547 12.49 -13.83 -8.27
N THR A 548 12.86 -14.59 -7.23
CA THR A 548 14.08 -15.39 -7.18
C THR A 548 13.85 -16.79 -6.59
N LYS A 549 14.77 -17.71 -6.90
CA LYS A 549 14.90 -19.04 -6.27
C LYS A 549 16.16 -19.14 -5.38
N ASP A 550 17.00 -18.11 -5.36
CA ASP A 550 18.26 -18.07 -4.63
C ASP A 550 18.02 -17.66 -3.17
N LEU A 551 18.11 -18.64 -2.25
CA LEU A 551 17.92 -18.45 -0.81
C LEU A 551 18.86 -17.41 -0.20
N SER A 552 20.01 -17.11 -0.83
CA SER A 552 20.93 -16.06 -0.37
C SER A 552 20.41 -14.64 -0.61
N LYS A 553 19.36 -14.47 -1.42
CA LYS A 553 18.72 -13.18 -1.69
C LYS A 553 17.62 -12.82 -0.70
N ALA A 554 17.23 -13.72 0.21
CA ALA A 554 16.30 -13.38 1.28
C ALA A 554 16.92 -12.27 2.17
N LYS A 555 16.26 -11.11 2.22
CA LYS A 555 16.61 -9.97 3.08
C LYS A 555 15.64 -9.92 4.24
N ASP A 556 16.01 -9.26 5.34
CA ASP A 556 15.06 -9.01 6.43
C ASP A 556 13.79 -8.33 5.88
N CYS A 557 12.64 -8.84 6.32
CA CYS A 557 11.31 -8.36 5.96
C CYS A 557 10.40 -8.46 7.19
N GLY A 558 9.45 -7.53 7.33
CA GLY A 558 8.47 -7.62 8.42
C GLY A 558 7.71 -8.94 8.37
N LEU A 559 7.29 -9.42 9.55
CA LEU A 559 6.82 -10.81 9.71
C LEU A 559 5.76 -11.16 8.68
N ARG A 560 5.96 -12.29 7.99
CA ARG A 560 5.11 -12.66 6.85
C ARG A 560 4.66 -14.11 6.93
N LEU A 561 3.36 -14.35 6.83
CA LEU A 561 2.88 -15.71 6.58
C LEU A 561 3.25 -16.09 5.14
N ILE A 562 3.86 -17.25 4.95
CA ILE A 562 4.11 -17.82 3.62
C ILE A 562 3.66 -19.27 3.60
N ILE A 563 2.84 -19.62 2.60
CA ILE A 563 2.29 -20.96 2.38
C ILE A 563 2.50 -21.39 0.92
N GLY A 564 2.73 -22.68 0.68
CA GLY A 564 2.85 -23.22 -0.68
C GLY A 564 1.52 -23.27 -1.43
N GLN A 565 1.54 -23.79 -2.65
CA GLN A 565 0.36 -23.93 -3.51
C GLN A 565 -0.24 -25.34 -3.45
N LEU A 566 -1.55 -25.44 -3.68
CA LEU A 566 -2.26 -26.71 -3.86
C LEU A 566 -2.34 -27.16 -5.33
N GLY A 567 -2.15 -26.24 -6.28
CA GLY A 567 -2.07 -26.52 -7.72
C GLY A 567 -1.50 -25.31 -8.48
N LEU A 568 -1.29 -25.43 -9.79
CA LEU A 568 -0.64 -24.38 -10.60
C LEU A 568 -1.42 -23.06 -10.69
N SER A 569 -2.71 -23.07 -10.32
CA SER A 569 -3.60 -21.91 -10.29
C SER A 569 -4.07 -21.52 -8.88
N ASP A 570 -3.50 -22.11 -7.82
CA ASP A 570 -3.78 -21.68 -6.43
C ASP A 570 -3.17 -20.30 -6.18
N VAL A 571 -4.02 -19.31 -5.90
CA VAL A 571 -3.65 -17.92 -5.63
C VAL A 571 -3.24 -17.76 -4.17
N ASN A 572 -2.09 -18.33 -3.82
CA ASN A 572 -1.60 -18.42 -2.45
C ASN A 572 -1.10 -17.09 -1.86
N THR A 573 -0.72 -16.08 -2.66
CA THR A 573 -0.22 -14.81 -2.08
C THR A 573 -1.32 -14.01 -1.36
N ALA A 574 -2.60 -14.28 -1.61
CA ALA A 574 -3.69 -13.65 -0.88
C ALA A 574 -3.64 -13.98 0.63
N ALA A 575 -3.15 -15.17 0.98
CA ALA A 575 -2.93 -15.57 2.36
C ALA A 575 -1.57 -15.13 2.93
N ALA A 576 -0.71 -14.47 2.14
CA ALA A 576 0.64 -14.09 2.54
C ALA A 576 0.66 -12.74 3.27
N VAL A 577 -0.04 -12.69 4.41
CA VAL A 577 -0.16 -11.51 5.28
C VAL A 577 1.24 -10.97 5.60
N GLN A 578 1.47 -9.70 5.28
CA GLN A 578 2.71 -8.96 5.56
C GLN A 578 2.54 -8.23 6.90
N ASP A 579 3.65 -7.96 7.58
CA ASP A 579 3.69 -7.26 8.87
C ASP A 579 2.71 -7.85 9.91
N MET A 580 2.67 -9.19 9.96
CA MET A 580 1.75 -9.95 10.80
C MET A 580 2.12 -9.85 12.28
N ILE A 581 1.14 -9.48 13.11
CA ILE A 581 1.29 -9.29 14.55
C ILE A 581 0.56 -10.36 15.37
N ALA A 582 -0.44 -11.05 14.79
CA ALA A 582 -1.20 -12.06 15.53
C ALA A 582 -1.75 -13.20 14.66
N ILE A 583 -1.93 -14.35 15.31
CA ILE A 583 -2.71 -15.49 14.84
C ILE A 583 -3.75 -15.80 15.91
N LYS A 584 -5.02 -15.48 15.63
CA LYS A 584 -6.16 -15.84 16.47
C LYS A 584 -6.69 -17.20 16.02
N VAL A 585 -6.62 -18.20 16.88
CA VAL A 585 -7.00 -19.60 16.61
C VAL A 585 -8.34 -19.90 17.28
N SER A 586 -9.33 -20.37 16.52
CA SER A 586 -10.66 -20.65 17.04
C SER A 586 -11.13 -22.09 16.84
N THR A 587 -12.00 -22.56 17.74
CA THR A 587 -12.75 -23.81 17.56
C THR A 587 -14.03 -23.63 16.72
N GLU A 588 -14.38 -22.39 16.37
CA GLU A 588 -15.50 -22.09 15.48
C GLU A 588 -15.25 -22.72 14.10
N GLN A 589 -16.21 -23.54 13.68
CA GLN A 589 -16.14 -24.28 12.42
C GLN A 589 -16.24 -23.31 11.24
N PRO A 590 -15.30 -23.35 10.28
CA PRO A 590 -15.41 -22.54 9.08
C PRO A 590 -16.66 -22.95 8.30
N GLY A 591 -17.47 -21.97 7.89
CA GLY A 591 -18.61 -22.22 7.02
C GLY A 591 -18.20 -22.78 5.65
N ARG A 592 -19.16 -23.22 4.84
CA ARG A 592 -18.91 -23.59 3.43
C ARG A 592 -19.15 -22.39 2.50
N TRP A 593 -18.39 -22.26 1.42
CA TRP A 593 -18.73 -21.34 0.32
C TRP A 593 -20.04 -21.73 -0.35
N ALA A 594 -20.82 -20.75 -0.81
CA ALA A 594 -21.99 -20.98 -1.65
C ALA A 594 -21.59 -21.73 -2.93
N SER A 595 -22.50 -22.54 -3.48
CA SER A 595 -22.28 -23.18 -4.78
C SER A 595 -22.24 -22.10 -5.89
N PRO A 596 -21.33 -22.21 -6.88
CA PRO A 596 -21.39 -21.35 -8.05
C PRO A 596 -22.68 -21.60 -8.85
N SER A 597 -23.05 -20.63 -9.69
CA SER A 597 -24.13 -20.77 -10.67
C SER A 597 -23.56 -20.95 -12.07
N VAL A 598 -24.32 -21.65 -12.93
CA VAL A 598 -23.98 -21.91 -14.33
C VAL A 598 -25.18 -21.57 -15.20
N SER A 599 -24.97 -20.77 -16.24
CA SER A 599 -25.93 -20.55 -17.34
C SER A 599 -25.32 -20.98 -18.68
N LEU A 600 -26.17 -21.32 -19.64
CA LEU A 600 -25.81 -21.57 -21.03
C LEU A 600 -26.40 -20.45 -21.90
N GLU A 601 -25.54 -19.58 -22.41
CA GLU A 601 -25.90 -18.36 -23.12
C GLU A 601 -25.25 -18.36 -24.50
N ASN A 602 -26.07 -18.39 -25.56
CA ASN A 602 -25.61 -18.39 -26.95
C ASN A 602 -24.58 -19.49 -27.31
N GLY A 603 -24.62 -20.64 -26.62
CA GLY A 603 -23.67 -21.74 -26.81
C GLY A 603 -22.38 -21.61 -25.99
N ALA A 604 -22.32 -20.68 -25.03
CA ALA A 604 -21.23 -20.52 -24.08
C ALA A 604 -21.72 -20.76 -22.65
N LEU A 605 -20.93 -21.45 -21.83
CA LEU A 605 -21.16 -21.57 -20.40
C LEU A 605 -20.63 -20.32 -19.70
N VAL A 606 -21.47 -19.69 -18.88
CA VAL A 606 -21.11 -18.56 -18.03
C VAL A 606 -21.23 -19.02 -16.58
N PHE A 607 -20.20 -18.78 -15.77
CA PHE A 607 -20.23 -19.08 -14.34
C PHE A 607 -20.26 -17.79 -13.52
N SER A 608 -20.94 -17.85 -12.37
CA SER A 608 -20.99 -16.74 -11.41
C SER A 608 -20.99 -17.24 -9.97
N HIS A 609 -20.59 -16.36 -9.04
CA HIS A 609 -20.60 -16.60 -7.60
C HIS A 609 -20.78 -15.26 -6.88
N GLU A 610 -21.53 -15.25 -5.77
CA GLU A 610 -21.87 -14.04 -5.01
C GLU A 610 -20.62 -13.28 -4.49
N THR A 611 -19.53 -13.99 -4.22
CA THR A 611 -18.24 -13.44 -3.81
C THR A 611 -17.15 -13.82 -4.81
N MET A 612 -17.41 -13.62 -6.11
CA MET A 612 -16.54 -13.98 -7.25
C MET A 612 -15.05 -13.65 -7.03
N ASP A 613 -14.74 -12.52 -6.38
CA ASP A 613 -13.37 -12.05 -6.14
C ASP A 613 -12.65 -12.72 -4.97
N GLN A 614 -13.38 -13.37 -4.07
CA GLN A 614 -12.86 -14.08 -2.90
C GLN A 614 -12.67 -15.59 -3.16
N VAL A 615 -13.17 -16.09 -4.30
CA VAL A 615 -13.10 -17.50 -4.70
C VAL A 615 -12.47 -17.66 -6.09
N LYS A 616 -12.08 -18.89 -6.42
CA LYS A 616 -11.68 -19.33 -7.75
C LYS A 616 -12.59 -20.48 -8.16
N LEU A 617 -13.17 -20.37 -9.36
CA LEU A 617 -14.15 -21.32 -9.90
C LEU A 617 -13.42 -22.35 -10.75
N HIS A 618 -13.07 -23.48 -10.14
CA HIS A 618 -12.44 -24.61 -10.82
C HIS A 618 -13.49 -25.44 -11.55
N TYR A 619 -13.24 -25.82 -12.80
CA TYR A 619 -14.22 -26.51 -13.63
C TYR A 619 -13.63 -27.59 -14.54
N THR A 620 -14.50 -28.48 -15.00
CA THR A 620 -14.23 -29.54 -15.98
C THR A 620 -15.41 -29.63 -16.94
N ILE A 621 -15.15 -29.92 -18.23
CA ILE A 621 -16.18 -30.04 -19.28
C ILE A 621 -16.43 -31.49 -19.72
N ASP A 622 -15.71 -32.44 -19.12
CA ASP A 622 -15.81 -33.88 -19.36
C ASP A 622 -16.61 -34.63 -18.26
N GLY A 623 -17.14 -33.89 -17.29
CA GLY A 623 -17.89 -34.42 -16.15
C GLY A 623 -17.04 -35.04 -15.03
N THR A 624 -15.70 -34.97 -15.09
CA THR A 624 -14.81 -35.34 -13.97
C THR A 624 -14.92 -34.34 -12.81
N THR A 625 -14.55 -34.69 -11.59
CA THR A 625 -14.66 -33.76 -10.46
C THR A 625 -13.52 -32.72 -10.49
N PRO A 626 -13.79 -31.40 -10.44
CA PRO A 626 -12.74 -30.39 -10.43
C PRO A 626 -11.81 -30.48 -9.22
N THR A 627 -10.53 -30.16 -9.46
CA THR A 627 -9.41 -30.14 -8.51
C THR A 627 -8.64 -28.82 -8.61
N TYR A 628 -7.66 -28.59 -7.73
CA TYR A 628 -6.77 -27.41 -7.79
C TYR A 628 -5.95 -27.30 -9.10
N ASP A 629 -5.78 -28.40 -9.84
CA ASP A 629 -5.12 -28.43 -11.16
C ASP A 629 -6.13 -28.30 -12.33
N SER A 630 -7.43 -28.27 -12.05
CA SER A 630 -8.45 -28.05 -13.07
C SER A 630 -8.48 -26.57 -13.51
N PRO A 631 -8.83 -26.28 -14.77
CA PRO A 631 -8.99 -24.92 -15.27
C PRO A 631 -9.82 -24.03 -14.35
N VAL A 632 -9.40 -22.78 -14.19
CA VAL A 632 -10.07 -21.75 -13.40
C VAL A 632 -10.77 -20.77 -14.35
N TYR A 633 -12.06 -20.51 -14.12
CA TYR A 633 -12.85 -19.59 -14.94
C TYR A 633 -12.55 -18.11 -14.65
N ASN A 634 -12.26 -17.77 -13.39
CA ASN A 634 -11.84 -16.45 -12.94
C ASN A 634 -10.40 -16.48 -12.38
N PRO A 635 -9.37 -16.68 -13.22
CA PRO A 635 -7.99 -16.78 -12.74
C PRO A 635 -7.49 -15.46 -12.11
N SER A 636 -8.05 -14.33 -12.55
CA SER A 636 -7.86 -13.00 -11.96
C SER A 636 -9.02 -12.61 -11.06
N THR A 637 -8.77 -11.67 -10.16
CA THR A 637 -9.85 -10.90 -9.53
C THR A 637 -10.50 -10.00 -10.58
N SER A 638 -11.82 -9.85 -10.53
CA SER A 638 -12.62 -9.28 -11.63
C SER A 638 -12.24 -7.85 -12.02
N TYR A 639 -11.84 -7.02 -11.05
CA TYR A 639 -11.40 -5.64 -11.28
C TYR A 639 -9.91 -5.51 -11.67
N PHE A 640 -9.13 -6.59 -11.69
CA PHE A 640 -7.73 -6.57 -12.12
C PHE A 640 -7.58 -6.94 -13.59
N GLN A 641 -8.12 -8.09 -14.00
CA GLN A 641 -8.10 -8.53 -15.40
C GLN A 641 -9.45 -9.15 -15.77
N PRO A 642 -10.52 -8.34 -15.90
CA PRO A 642 -11.87 -8.81 -16.25
C PRO A 642 -11.86 -9.58 -17.58
N GLU A 643 -10.98 -9.21 -18.51
CA GLU A 643 -10.81 -9.82 -19.81
C GLU A 643 -10.30 -11.27 -19.77
N LEU A 644 -9.87 -11.79 -18.61
CA LEU A 644 -9.56 -13.21 -18.42
C LEU A 644 -10.78 -14.04 -18.00
N ILE A 645 -11.88 -13.41 -17.55
CA ILE A 645 -13.11 -14.09 -17.12
C ILE A 645 -14.04 -14.24 -18.32
N ARG A 646 -13.83 -15.28 -19.13
CA ARG A 646 -14.52 -15.46 -20.42
C ARG A 646 -15.53 -16.62 -20.42
N PRO A 647 -16.71 -16.46 -21.04
CA PRO A 647 -17.62 -17.56 -21.32
C PRO A 647 -16.93 -18.72 -22.05
N ILE A 648 -17.19 -19.96 -21.61
CA ILE A 648 -16.57 -21.17 -22.17
C ILE A 648 -17.44 -21.67 -23.33
N LEU A 649 -16.95 -21.53 -24.56
CA LEU A 649 -17.65 -22.05 -25.74
C LEU A 649 -17.76 -23.58 -25.69
N VAL A 650 -18.96 -24.11 -25.92
CA VAL A 650 -19.25 -25.54 -25.96
C VAL A 650 -20.01 -25.92 -27.23
N THR A 651 -19.87 -27.18 -27.66
CA THR A 651 -20.49 -27.67 -28.90
C THR A 651 -21.09 -29.06 -28.71
N GLY A 652 -22.35 -29.21 -29.09
CA GLY A 652 -23.11 -30.44 -28.84
C GLY A 652 -23.40 -30.64 -27.34
N ASN A 653 -23.89 -31.84 -27.01
CA ASN A 653 -24.30 -32.14 -25.64
C ASN A 653 -23.08 -32.52 -24.77
N GLY A 654 -23.04 -32.05 -23.52
CA GLY A 654 -21.99 -32.39 -22.57
C GLY A 654 -22.36 -32.13 -21.12
N LYS A 655 -21.41 -32.35 -20.20
CA LYS A 655 -21.59 -32.17 -18.77
C LYS A 655 -20.44 -31.36 -18.18
N VAL A 656 -20.74 -30.16 -17.70
CA VAL A 656 -19.79 -29.35 -16.93
C VAL A 656 -19.94 -29.64 -15.44
N LYS A 657 -18.83 -29.64 -14.71
CA LYS A 657 -18.81 -29.55 -13.25
C LYS A 657 -18.02 -28.33 -12.82
N VAL A 658 -18.48 -27.66 -11.77
CA VAL A 658 -17.85 -26.43 -11.24
C VAL A 658 -17.84 -26.47 -9.71
N LYS A 659 -16.76 -25.96 -9.12
CA LYS A 659 -16.60 -25.78 -7.66
C LYS A 659 -15.96 -24.42 -7.39
N ALA A 660 -16.55 -23.66 -6.47
CA ALA A 660 -15.91 -22.48 -5.86
C ALA A 660 -14.97 -22.92 -4.73
N ILE A 661 -13.73 -22.45 -4.79
CA ILE A 661 -12.64 -22.69 -3.84
C ILE A 661 -12.12 -21.33 -3.35
N GLY A 662 -11.96 -21.12 -2.06
CA GLY A 662 -11.48 -19.84 -1.52
C GLY A 662 -11.13 -19.92 -0.04
N TYR A 663 -10.32 -19.00 0.44
CA TYR A 663 -9.77 -19.03 1.80
C TYR A 663 -10.80 -18.70 2.89
N GLY A 664 -10.58 -19.22 4.10
CA GLY A 664 -11.37 -18.93 5.31
C GLY A 664 -12.65 -19.76 5.48
N LYS A 665 -13.07 -20.49 4.45
CA LYS A 665 -14.23 -21.38 4.44
C LYS A 665 -13.88 -22.70 3.76
N GLU A 666 -14.66 -23.75 4.03
CA GLU A 666 -14.60 -24.96 3.20
C GLU A 666 -15.07 -24.67 1.77
N ASP A 667 -14.47 -25.35 0.79
CA ASP A 667 -14.92 -25.28 -0.60
C ASP A 667 -16.40 -25.62 -0.75
N SER A 668 -17.05 -24.98 -1.72
CA SER A 668 -18.45 -25.27 -2.08
C SER A 668 -18.69 -26.72 -2.53
N GLU A 669 -19.96 -27.11 -2.57
CA GLU A 669 -20.38 -28.37 -3.22
C GLU A 669 -20.09 -28.33 -4.73
N VAL A 670 -19.78 -29.50 -5.31
CA VAL A 670 -19.53 -29.61 -6.74
C VAL A 670 -20.87 -29.69 -7.47
N ILE A 671 -21.24 -28.61 -8.15
CA ILE A 671 -22.42 -28.60 -9.02
C ILE A 671 -22.13 -29.31 -10.34
N SER A 672 -23.17 -29.86 -10.96
CA SER A 672 -23.14 -30.46 -12.29
C SER A 672 -24.24 -29.84 -13.15
N PHE A 673 -23.92 -29.48 -14.39
CA PHE A 673 -24.86 -28.92 -15.36
C PHE A 673 -24.69 -29.65 -16.70
N ASP A 674 -25.80 -30.07 -17.28
CA ASP A 674 -25.85 -30.67 -18.61
C ASP A 674 -26.21 -29.60 -19.64
N TYR A 675 -25.42 -29.51 -20.72
CA TYR A 675 -25.57 -28.56 -21.82
C TYR A 675 -25.78 -29.27 -23.15
#